data_AF-A0A9P5I6M9-F1
#
_entry.id   AF-A0A9P5I6M9-F1
#
_cell.length_a   1.000
_cell.length_b   1.000
_cell.length_c   1.000
_cell.angle_alpha   90.00
_cell.angle_beta   90.00
_cell.angle_gamma   90.00
#
_symmetry.space_group_name_H-M   'P 1'
#
loop_
_entity.id
_entity.type
_entity.pdbx_description
1 polymer ?
#
loop_
_entity_poly.entity_id
_entity_poly.type
_entity_poly.pdbx_seq_one_letter_code
_entity_poly.pdbx_strand_id
1 'polypeptide(L)'
;MRRASQDMSDPDRNIMESTGMPEDPVDLDLISEREDSPSNRIHTPPPRIAARFYRPTNNRRKSSAASSRRNSISSVHSHGSSRHAAGHAGMPGPQSNYIAQHLRRASILEDRKARLADRAAHAEKVRLRAALAKAAPRSTTNTEERALAAQQAREKNLAEIVASCAEEVKRAKGIAETMKERRELEGKKLRKEMEEKLAEAERRREEILSRNNNSKQRGRSLSNMRKSSSPSPVAEIKKAPLTESAAAKIIQTRWRVHRRWKALHDFAELGLTIDGVRETSFEKVVDLLAQEKVLLSTAHILRICGLKEGESGSVNEMTAVRTFLSAFLILGHPTQVLSSKGDKGEQEQVGAQPMKRDDLANPQLQDLVAKARDLLISFETVLSRLTTANNYTPPPAQLSTLSEVYATFFNAFIAWKSRDASTLIDMMVLQFVELDSIWQTVKDSTEESVTDSYRDGIRDNQLKLMVRIKRLAGPVQGKRLISNAIREARKVKQTKQPTGDSKPRAAETRSASPVIEDFNASDNAVASHLQTLTPPATPVKQRRGQVTDADNLRSVNSILPDNRTLVHELAINKEYRISMEDCLQQRGVVNQLIFDSMRQEVAAGNSDPWVLAMADNIKGKLQRLLTPGNSMYKLIEDSLDTDLVASELKNGRFSYETFFNFMGNILPRLCAPFRDDEVKVLAETTLKEGDFVDRLQALMRFIDLMQLDYANFMLQQSAPELIKHASTYETKRFSEEMEETNNDLTITTRAWREARQKVHTEAARRDRENVGLARNRPTPEKTYIQMLVDICTSAPGSPVPETLKLDMARIETARKDTLRIVTTSAILLQAKNILKRDVRSQWKTEASRVYSVLENSKESEQAEQGITAALESSRSMPMATKNHIRELVKRIMVAASALSSTEGELREPVMKLLMTRLRGYLIHRLAKESPRNDGNGNEGIAGLGMPEFVAKIGGIVEVLGKMGRVDKDAHGLWYEVVETAAASEVEV
;
A
#
# COMPACT_ATOMS: atom_id res chain seq x y z
N MET A 1 60.31 -23.06 29.35
CA MET A 1 61.15 -22.32 30.32
C MET A 1 60.62 -20.88 30.39
N ARG A 2 60.19 -20.28 31.48
CA ARG A 2 59.77 -20.69 32.83
C ARG A 2 58.61 -19.74 33.16
N ARG A 3 57.46 -20.30 33.56
CA ARG A 3 56.43 -19.59 34.34
C ARG A 3 56.92 -19.44 35.78
N ALA A 4 56.33 -18.51 36.52
CA ALA A 4 55.59 -18.87 37.74
C ALA A 4 54.48 -17.85 38.02
N SER A 5 53.39 -18.38 38.54
CA SER A 5 52.10 -17.82 38.91
C SER A 5 51.87 -18.05 40.40
N GLN A 6 51.18 -17.15 41.11
CA GLN A 6 50.26 -17.42 42.24
C GLN A 6 49.84 -16.06 42.83
N ASP A 7 48.57 -15.64 42.85
CA ASP A 7 47.36 -16.16 43.54
C ASP A 7 47.21 -15.60 44.97
N MET A 8 45.94 -15.39 45.35
CA MET A 8 45.35 -15.12 46.68
C MET A 8 44.80 -13.72 47.00
N SER A 9 43.46 -13.71 47.16
CA SER A 9 42.65 -13.24 48.30
C SER A 9 42.07 -11.81 48.36
N ASP A 10 40.79 -11.78 48.74
CA ASP A 10 39.86 -10.67 49.06
C ASP A 10 40.45 -9.55 49.95
N PRO A 11 39.74 -8.40 50.03
CA PRO A 11 39.01 -8.18 51.28
C PRO A 11 37.63 -7.49 51.17
N ASP A 12 36.69 -8.00 51.97
CA ASP A 12 35.59 -7.25 52.59
C ASP A 12 36.13 -6.06 53.40
N ARG A 13 35.47 -4.89 53.30
CA ARG A 13 34.94 -4.12 54.46
C ARG A 13 34.33 -2.75 54.08
N ASN A 14 33.10 -2.58 54.58
CA ASN A 14 32.50 -1.39 55.17
C ASN A 14 32.38 -0.10 54.36
N ILE A 15 31.14 0.22 53.95
CA ILE A 15 30.45 1.44 54.45
C ILE A 15 28.97 1.07 54.72
N MET A 16 28.61 1.09 56.01
CA MET A 16 27.24 1.05 56.54
C MET A 16 26.65 2.46 56.61
N GLU A 17 25.35 2.58 56.30
CA GLU A 17 24.28 3.37 56.95
C GLU A 17 23.21 3.66 55.89
N SER A 18 21.90 3.54 56.09
CA SER A 18 21.07 3.16 57.23
C SER A 18 19.70 2.81 56.62
N THR A 19 19.13 1.65 56.98
CA THR A 19 17.76 1.26 56.64
C THR A 19 16.98 1.05 57.92
N GLY A 20 15.78 1.63 57.99
CA GLY A 20 14.79 1.39 59.03
C GLY A 20 13.41 1.72 58.50
N MET A 21 12.71 0.70 57.99
CA MET A 21 11.27 0.69 57.74
C MET A 21 10.71 -0.46 58.60
N PRO A 22 9.61 -0.26 59.35
CA PRO A 22 8.90 -1.38 59.96
C PRO A 22 7.64 -1.76 59.15
N GLU A 23 7.56 -3.07 58.92
CA GLU A 23 6.44 -4.01 59.03
C GLU A 23 4.98 -3.62 58.66
N ASP A 24 4.45 -4.45 57.75
CA ASP A 24 3.06 -4.91 57.49
C ASP A 24 2.23 -5.21 58.78
N PRO A 25 0.87 -5.46 58.78
CA PRO A 25 0.20 -6.33 57.80
C PRO A 25 -1.36 -6.27 57.60
N VAL A 26 -1.82 -7.13 56.66
CA VAL A 26 -3.13 -7.85 56.50
C VAL A 26 -4.41 -7.13 56.00
N ASP A 27 -4.80 -7.46 54.76
CA ASP A 27 -6.04 -8.16 54.32
C ASP A 27 -7.33 -8.04 55.18
N LEU A 28 -8.48 -7.65 54.58
CA LEU A 28 -9.69 -8.49 54.43
C LEU A 28 -10.89 -7.78 53.77
N ASP A 29 -11.63 -8.60 53.04
CA ASP A 29 -12.87 -8.51 52.26
C ASP A 29 -14.15 -7.82 52.83
N LEU A 30 -15.09 -7.62 51.88
CA LEU A 30 -16.55 -7.90 51.93
C LEU A 30 -17.58 -6.77 52.21
N ILE A 31 -18.32 -6.42 51.14
CA ILE A 31 -19.80 -6.32 50.96
C ILE A 31 -20.69 -6.14 52.22
N SER A 32 -21.51 -5.07 52.31
CA SER A 32 -23.00 -5.10 52.15
C SER A 32 -23.73 -3.78 52.53
N GLU A 33 -24.73 -3.42 51.72
CA GLU A 33 -26.05 -2.77 51.97
C GLU A 33 -26.24 -1.56 52.93
N ARG A 34 -26.67 -0.39 52.39
CA ARG A 34 -28.04 0.22 52.38
C ARG A 34 -28.43 1.00 53.65
N GLU A 35 -28.55 2.34 53.54
CA GLU A 35 -29.80 3.14 53.62
C GLU A 35 -29.53 4.66 53.78
N ASP A 36 -30.35 5.42 53.05
CA ASP A 36 -30.82 6.80 53.26
C ASP A 36 -29.95 8.08 53.08
N SER A 37 -30.54 8.99 52.29
CA SER A 37 -30.18 10.36 51.90
C SER A 37 -30.45 11.38 53.06
N PRO A 38 -30.16 12.71 53.00
CA PRO A 38 -29.92 13.56 51.82
C PRO A 38 -28.93 14.76 51.95
N SER A 39 -28.78 15.47 50.82
CA SER A 39 -28.59 16.93 50.68
C SER A 39 -27.17 17.52 50.54
N ASN A 40 -27.05 18.31 49.47
CA ASN A 40 -26.04 19.32 49.13
C ASN A 40 -24.65 18.88 48.63
N ARG A 41 -24.61 18.45 47.36
CA ARG A 41 -23.47 18.74 46.48
C ARG A 41 -23.96 19.41 45.20
N ILE A 42 -23.67 20.71 45.09
CA ILE A 42 -23.98 21.52 43.92
C ILE A 42 -23.07 21.06 42.76
N HIS A 43 -23.65 20.49 41.71
CA HIS A 43 -22.94 20.29 40.44
C HIS A 43 -22.88 21.59 39.66
N THR A 44 -21.69 22.17 39.51
CA THR A 44 -21.44 23.23 38.54
C THR A 44 -21.38 22.63 37.13
N PRO A 45 -22.25 23.06 36.19
CA PRO A 45 -22.24 22.53 34.84
C PRO A 45 -21.05 23.08 34.02
N PRO A 46 -20.65 22.39 32.94
CA PRO A 46 -19.51 22.76 32.10
C PRO A 46 -19.56 24.21 31.58
N PRO A 47 -18.40 24.84 31.30
CA PRO A 47 -18.25 26.30 31.09
C PRO A 47 -19.15 26.91 30.01
N ARG A 48 -19.60 26.13 29.02
CA ARG A 48 -20.50 26.59 27.95
C ARG A 48 -21.95 26.79 28.40
N ILE A 49 -22.37 26.17 29.49
CA ILE A 49 -23.71 26.30 30.07
C ILE A 49 -23.74 27.45 31.10
N ALA A 50 -22.68 27.61 31.90
CA ALA A 50 -22.53 28.71 32.87
C ALA A 50 -22.57 30.11 32.23
N ALA A 51 -22.05 30.25 31.00
CA ALA A 51 -22.06 31.52 30.26
C ALA A 51 -23.47 32.00 29.85
N ARG A 52 -24.49 31.14 29.90
CA ARG A 52 -25.89 31.53 29.61
C ARG A 52 -26.63 32.11 30.82
N PHE A 53 -26.10 31.96 32.03
CA PHE A 53 -26.73 32.40 33.28
C PHE A 53 -26.12 33.67 33.89
N TYR A 54 -24.98 34.16 33.37
CA TYR A 54 -24.41 35.44 33.78
C TYR A 54 -24.87 36.58 32.86
N ARG A 55 -25.86 37.36 33.32
CA ARG A 55 -26.11 38.73 32.82
C ARG A 55 -25.57 39.73 33.84
N PRO A 56 -24.60 40.60 33.50
CA PRO A 56 -24.25 41.73 34.36
C PRO A 56 -25.41 42.74 34.38
N THR A 57 -25.95 42.95 35.57
CA THR A 57 -26.88 44.00 35.94
C THR A 57 -26.20 45.36 35.74
N ASN A 58 -26.72 46.19 34.83
CA ASN A 58 -26.36 47.60 34.79
C ASN A 58 -27.60 48.45 35.00
N ASN A 59 -27.63 49.11 36.17
CA ASN A 59 -28.60 50.10 36.59
C ASN A 59 -28.74 51.21 35.53
N ARG A 60 -29.91 51.30 34.90
CA ARG A 60 -30.30 52.41 34.05
C ARG A 60 -31.28 53.30 34.81
N ARG A 61 -30.86 54.50 35.21
CA ARG A 61 -31.79 55.59 35.56
C ARG A 61 -32.32 56.22 34.26
N LYS A 62 -33.66 56.16 34.13
CA LYS A 62 -34.64 57.07 33.48
C LYS A 62 -34.29 57.63 32.08
N SER A 63 -35.04 57.34 31.02
CA SER A 63 -36.40 57.79 30.65
C SER A 63 -36.74 57.12 29.30
N SER A 64 -37.94 57.00 28.72
CA SER A 64 -39.31 57.46 28.95
C SER A 64 -40.23 56.59 28.07
N ALA A 65 -41.53 56.61 28.38
CA ALA A 65 -42.59 55.80 27.78
C ALA A 65 -42.97 56.14 26.33
N ALA A 66 -43.59 55.15 25.65
CA ALA A 66 -44.76 55.21 24.74
C ALA A 66 -44.59 54.09 23.68
N SER A 67 -45.20 52.92 23.86
CA SER A 67 -46.63 52.64 23.64
C SER A 67 -47.06 52.78 22.18
N SER A 68 -47.27 51.60 21.59
CA SER A 68 -48.41 51.23 20.76
C SER A 68 -48.70 52.01 19.48
N ARG A 69 -48.34 51.34 18.38
CA ARG A 69 -48.97 51.48 17.07
C ARG A 69 -50.40 50.91 17.09
N ARG A 70 -51.38 51.74 16.76
CA ARG A 70 -52.73 51.48 16.17
C ARG A 70 -53.34 52.88 16.01
N ASN A 71 -53.98 53.34 14.93
CA ASN A 71 -54.55 52.76 13.72
C ASN A 71 -54.60 53.88 12.65
N SER A 72 -54.70 53.47 11.39
CA SER A 72 -55.57 53.97 10.29
C SER A 72 -56.31 55.30 10.51
N ILE A 73 -56.39 56.27 9.58
CA ILE A 73 -57.05 56.19 8.26
C ILE A 73 -56.78 57.48 7.45
N SER A 74 -56.76 57.29 6.13
CA SER A 74 -57.19 58.12 4.99
C SER A 74 -57.89 59.48 5.20
N SER A 75 -57.51 60.49 4.41
CA SER A 75 -58.36 61.28 3.47
C SER A 75 -57.60 62.56 3.03
N VAL A 76 -57.12 62.67 1.79
CA VAL A 76 -57.81 63.28 0.62
C VAL A 76 -57.98 64.81 0.72
N HIS A 77 -57.27 65.50 -0.19
CA HIS A 77 -57.58 66.76 -0.90
C HIS A 77 -58.28 67.92 -0.17
N SER A 78 -57.70 69.13 -0.27
CA SER A 78 -58.30 70.21 -1.09
C SER A 78 -57.46 71.50 -1.11
N HIS A 79 -57.40 72.08 -2.31
CA HIS A 79 -56.96 73.44 -2.65
C HIS A 79 -57.81 74.55 -2.00
N GLY A 80 -57.26 75.78 -1.98
CA GLY A 80 -58.05 77.03 -2.00
C GLY A 80 -57.71 78.01 -0.88
N SER A 81 -57.00 79.11 -1.17
CA SER A 81 -57.56 80.48 -1.32
C SER A 81 -57.35 81.31 -0.03
N SER A 82 -56.48 82.33 -0.01
CA SER A 82 -56.66 83.70 -0.52
C SER A 82 -57.31 84.67 0.49
N ARG A 83 -56.56 85.77 0.77
CA ARG A 83 -56.98 87.17 1.05
C ARG A 83 -57.43 87.63 2.45
N HIS A 84 -56.67 88.66 2.90
CA HIS A 84 -57.00 89.94 3.55
C HIS A 84 -58.23 90.06 4.48
N ALA A 85 -58.04 90.67 5.67
CA ALA A 85 -58.30 92.11 5.88
C ALA A 85 -58.00 92.54 7.32
N ALA A 86 -57.61 93.81 7.44
CA ALA A 86 -57.20 94.52 8.65
C ALA A 86 -58.39 95.07 9.46
N GLY A 87 -58.15 95.43 10.73
CA GLY A 87 -59.12 96.13 11.56
C GLY A 87 -58.63 96.54 12.96
N HIS A 88 -57.80 97.59 13.00
CA HIS A 88 -57.65 98.60 14.06
C HIS A 88 -56.97 98.34 15.44
N ALA A 89 -55.83 99.04 15.57
CA ALA A 89 -55.45 100.02 16.60
C ALA A 89 -54.87 99.55 17.95
N GLY A 90 -53.55 99.78 18.12
CA GLY A 90 -52.94 100.10 19.42
C GLY A 90 -51.53 99.57 19.66
N MET A 91 -50.51 100.41 19.43
CA MET A 91 -49.14 100.38 20.02
C MET A 91 -48.01 99.57 19.32
N PRO A 92 -46.73 99.99 19.46
CA PRO A 92 -45.74 99.93 18.38
C PRO A 92 -44.78 98.73 18.43
N GLY A 93 -44.39 98.22 17.24
CA GLY A 93 -43.10 97.54 17.04
C GLY A 93 -43.09 96.37 16.04
N PRO A 94 -42.61 96.57 14.78
CA PRO A 94 -42.44 95.46 13.84
C PRO A 94 -41.08 94.74 13.95
N GLN A 95 -40.13 95.20 14.78
CA GLN A 95 -38.83 94.54 14.94
C GLN A 95 -38.85 93.32 15.89
N SER A 96 -39.71 93.33 16.91
CA SER A 96 -39.78 92.26 17.93
C SER A 96 -40.20 90.91 17.35
N ASN A 97 -41.20 90.89 16.46
CA ASN A 97 -41.67 89.65 15.83
C ASN A 97 -40.67 89.05 14.83
N TYR A 98 -39.92 89.89 14.11
CA TYR A 98 -38.87 89.43 13.19
C TYR A 98 -37.69 88.82 13.96
N ILE A 99 -37.24 89.49 15.03
CA ILE A 99 -36.19 88.98 15.92
C ILE A 99 -36.66 87.67 16.59
N ALA A 100 -37.89 87.60 17.10
CA ALA A 100 -38.44 86.38 17.69
C ALA A 100 -38.56 85.23 16.67
N GLN A 101 -38.90 85.52 15.41
CA GLN A 101 -38.94 84.51 14.35
C GLN A 101 -37.54 84.02 13.96
N HIS A 102 -36.54 84.92 13.89
CA HIS A 102 -35.15 84.54 13.67
C HIS A 102 -34.58 83.74 14.82
N LEU A 103 -34.87 84.09 16.07
CA LEU A 103 -34.45 83.32 17.25
C LEU A 103 -35.11 81.93 17.28
N ARG A 104 -36.40 81.81 16.92
CA ARG A 104 -37.07 80.50 16.76
C ARG A 104 -36.44 79.67 15.64
N ARG A 105 -36.15 80.28 14.49
CA ARG A 105 -35.48 79.59 13.37
C ARG A 105 -34.06 79.16 13.75
N ALA A 106 -33.31 80.01 14.44
CA ALA A 106 -31.97 79.70 14.93
C ALA A 106 -32.00 78.54 15.93
N SER A 107 -32.95 78.56 16.89
CA SER A 107 -33.16 77.48 17.84
C SER A 107 -33.50 76.15 17.16
N ILE A 108 -34.36 76.14 16.13
CA ILE A 108 -34.69 74.92 15.37
C ILE A 108 -33.48 74.39 14.59
N LEU A 109 -32.70 75.29 13.99
CA LEU A 109 -31.48 74.91 13.27
C LEU A 109 -30.40 74.38 14.21
N GLU A 110 -30.27 74.97 15.40
CA GLU A 110 -29.34 74.55 16.43
C GLU A 110 -29.74 73.19 17.02
N ASP A 111 -31.02 72.97 17.28
CA ASP A 111 -31.57 71.67 17.71
C ASP A 111 -31.39 70.59 16.62
N ARG A 112 -31.55 70.96 15.34
CA ARG A 112 -31.24 70.05 14.22
C ARG A 112 -29.74 69.76 14.11
N LYS A 113 -28.87 70.76 14.31
CA LYS A 113 -27.42 70.61 14.31
C LYS A 113 -26.96 69.70 15.46
N ALA A 114 -27.53 69.85 16.64
CA ALA A 114 -27.29 68.99 17.80
C ALA A 114 -27.67 67.53 17.50
N ARG A 115 -28.86 67.28 16.95
CA ARG A 115 -29.28 65.91 16.55
C ARG A 115 -28.38 65.28 15.48
N LEU A 116 -27.87 66.06 14.54
CA LEU A 116 -26.94 65.57 13.53
C LEU A 116 -25.55 65.29 14.13
N ALA A 117 -25.09 66.13 15.06
CA ALA A 117 -23.87 65.90 15.82
C ALA A 117 -23.96 64.61 16.66
N ASP A 118 -25.09 64.34 17.31
CA ASP A 118 -25.32 63.09 18.05
C ASP A 118 -25.28 61.85 17.15
N ARG A 119 -25.84 61.93 15.94
CA ARG A 119 -25.75 60.84 14.96
C ARG A 119 -24.31 60.61 14.50
N ALA A 120 -23.55 61.68 14.26
CA ALA A 120 -22.14 61.58 13.89
C ALA A 120 -21.30 60.97 15.03
N ALA A 121 -21.52 61.41 16.28
CA ALA A 121 -20.86 60.85 17.46
C ALA A 121 -21.20 59.36 17.66
N HIS A 122 -22.45 58.96 17.38
CA HIS A 122 -22.85 57.57 17.40
C HIS A 122 -22.15 56.75 16.31
N ALA A 123 -22.03 57.30 15.09
CA ALA A 123 -21.32 56.64 14.00
C ALA A 123 -19.83 56.40 14.35
N GLU A 124 -19.14 57.40 14.92
CA GLU A 124 -17.77 57.22 15.41
C GLU A 124 -17.67 56.21 16.56
N LYS A 125 -18.63 56.21 17.49
CA LYS A 125 -18.67 55.23 18.57
C LYS A 125 -18.84 53.80 18.05
N VAL A 126 -19.66 53.60 17.02
CA VAL A 126 -19.82 52.30 16.36
C VAL A 126 -18.55 51.93 15.61
N ARG A 127 -17.92 52.88 14.91
CA ARG A 127 -16.64 52.68 14.21
C ARG A 127 -15.53 52.26 15.18
N LEU A 128 -15.39 52.95 16.30
CA LEU A 128 -14.43 52.63 17.36
C LEU A 128 -14.73 51.28 18.01
N ARG A 129 -16.01 50.94 18.25
CA ARG A 129 -16.39 49.62 18.77
C ARG A 129 -16.09 48.50 17.78
N ALA A 130 -16.33 48.73 16.47
CA ALA A 130 -16.00 47.77 15.42
C ALA A 130 -14.48 47.62 15.26
N ALA A 131 -13.72 48.72 15.35
CA ALA A 131 -12.26 48.71 15.36
C ALA A 131 -11.71 47.94 16.57
N LEU A 132 -12.25 48.16 17.77
CA LEU A 132 -11.88 47.41 18.98
C LEU A 132 -12.27 45.93 18.88
N ALA A 133 -13.42 45.59 18.29
CA ALA A 133 -13.81 44.19 18.06
C ALA A 133 -12.95 43.50 17.00
N LYS A 134 -12.41 44.25 16.03
CA LYS A 134 -11.48 43.76 15.01
C LYS A 134 -10.05 43.65 15.53
N ALA A 135 -9.64 44.54 16.43
CA ALA A 135 -8.33 44.54 17.10
C ALA A 135 -8.27 43.61 18.32
N ALA A 136 -9.42 43.13 18.82
CA ALA A 136 -9.47 42.10 19.85
C ALA A 136 -8.78 40.83 19.34
N PRO A 137 -7.75 40.29 20.04
CA PRO A 137 -7.02 39.13 19.57
C PRO A 137 -7.97 37.93 19.47
N ARG A 138 -8.16 37.40 18.26
CA ARG A 138 -8.83 36.11 18.04
C ARG A 138 -7.90 35.01 18.58
N SER A 139 -8.11 34.65 19.85
CA SER A 139 -7.46 33.58 20.65
C SER A 139 -6.29 32.83 19.99
N THR A 140 -5.10 33.42 19.98
CA THR A 140 -3.83 32.70 19.79
C THR A 140 -3.56 31.72 20.95
N THR A 141 -4.15 31.99 22.12
CA THR A 141 -4.09 31.14 23.31
C THR A 141 -4.72 29.75 23.11
N ASN A 142 -5.83 29.63 22.36
CA ASN A 142 -6.43 28.30 22.08
C ASN A 142 -5.58 27.46 21.13
N THR A 143 -4.88 28.09 20.19
CA THR A 143 -4.00 27.38 19.24
C THR A 143 -2.70 26.98 19.91
N GLU A 144 -2.13 27.82 20.78
CA GLU A 144 -0.95 27.50 21.58
C GLU A 144 -1.24 26.43 22.64
N GLU A 145 -2.36 26.53 23.36
CA GLU A 145 -2.78 25.52 24.33
C GLU A 145 -3.07 24.16 23.65
N ARG A 146 -3.65 24.18 22.44
CA ARG A 146 -3.87 22.96 21.65
C ARG A 146 -2.57 22.40 21.08
N ALA A 147 -1.61 23.25 20.70
CA ALA A 147 -0.29 22.82 20.26
C ALA A 147 0.52 22.20 21.41
N LEU A 148 0.47 22.80 22.61
CA LEU A 148 1.10 22.25 23.82
C LEU A 148 0.43 20.94 24.24
N ALA A 149 -0.89 20.84 24.19
CA ALA A 149 -1.60 19.58 24.47
C ALA A 149 -1.24 18.48 23.45
N ALA A 150 -1.09 18.83 22.17
CA ALA A 150 -0.63 17.89 21.13
C ALA A 150 0.82 17.46 21.34
N GLN A 151 1.69 18.37 21.77
CA GLN A 151 3.08 18.07 22.11
C GLN A 151 3.17 17.13 23.32
N GLN A 152 2.43 17.42 24.40
CA GLN A 152 2.38 16.58 25.60
C GLN A 152 1.82 15.18 25.29
N ALA A 153 0.81 15.07 24.42
CA ALA A 153 0.30 13.78 23.98
C ALA A 153 1.34 12.98 23.17
N ARG A 154 2.10 13.66 22.30
CA ARG A 154 3.19 13.03 21.54
C ARG A 154 4.31 12.55 22.46
N GLU A 155 4.72 13.37 23.42
CA GLU A 155 5.77 13.02 24.38
C GLU A 155 5.33 11.86 25.29
N LYS A 156 4.06 11.83 25.72
CA LYS A 156 3.51 10.72 26.48
C LYS A 156 3.51 9.41 25.69
N ASN A 157 3.08 9.43 24.42
CA ASN A 157 3.10 8.24 23.57
C ASN A 157 4.54 7.76 23.30
N LEU A 158 5.48 8.69 23.08
CA LEU A 158 6.89 8.33 22.92
C LEU A 158 7.47 7.74 24.22
N ALA A 159 7.12 8.28 25.38
CA ALA A 159 7.53 7.72 26.67
C ALA A 159 6.95 6.32 26.91
N GLU A 160 5.70 6.06 26.52
CA GLU A 160 5.07 4.73 26.60
C GLU A 160 5.76 3.72 25.67
N ILE A 161 6.10 4.14 24.44
CA ILE A 161 6.89 3.31 23.52
C ILE A 161 8.27 3.01 24.11
N VAL A 162 8.96 4.02 24.65
CA VAL A 162 10.28 3.84 25.28
C VAL A 162 10.17 2.91 26.49
N ALA A 163 9.12 3.03 27.31
CA ALA A 163 8.88 2.14 28.46
C ALA A 163 8.61 0.69 28.00
N SER A 164 7.81 0.50 26.95
CA SER A 164 7.56 -0.83 26.36
C SER A 164 8.84 -1.45 25.82
N CYS A 165 9.63 -0.67 25.07
CA CYS A 165 10.94 -1.11 24.57
C CYS A 165 11.90 -1.43 25.71
N ALA A 166 11.91 -0.65 26.80
CA ALA A 166 12.74 -0.91 27.97
C ALA A 166 12.36 -2.22 28.68
N GLU A 167 11.06 -2.50 28.83
CA GLU A 167 10.57 -3.77 29.40
C GLU A 167 10.86 -4.96 28.49
N GLU A 168 10.78 -4.81 27.17
CA GLU A 168 11.19 -5.86 26.22
C GLU A 168 12.70 -6.14 26.29
N VAL A 169 13.53 -5.10 26.36
CA VAL A 169 14.98 -5.26 26.53
C VAL A 169 15.31 -5.89 27.88
N LYS A 170 14.60 -5.53 28.95
CA LYS A 170 14.74 -6.14 30.27
C LYS A 170 14.35 -7.62 30.25
N ARG A 171 13.25 -7.97 29.56
CA ARG A 171 12.84 -9.37 29.36
C ARG A 171 13.87 -10.14 28.54
N ALA A 172 14.40 -9.55 27.48
CA ALA A 172 15.44 -10.16 26.66
C ALA A 172 16.75 -10.38 27.45
N LYS A 173 17.14 -9.42 28.30
CA LYS A 173 18.27 -9.57 29.22
C LYS A 173 18.03 -10.69 30.25
N GLY A 174 16.83 -10.77 30.82
CA GLY A 174 16.46 -11.87 31.73
C GLY A 174 16.50 -13.24 31.04
N ILE A 175 16.04 -13.34 29.79
CA ILE A 175 16.18 -14.58 29.00
C ILE A 175 17.65 -14.90 28.74
N ALA A 176 18.48 -13.91 28.40
CA ALA A 176 19.91 -14.12 28.18
C ALA A 176 20.63 -14.58 29.46
N GLU A 177 20.26 -14.02 30.62
CA GLU A 177 20.81 -14.39 31.92
C GLU A 177 20.39 -15.80 32.33
N THR A 178 19.11 -16.14 32.20
CA THR A 178 18.62 -17.51 32.48
C THR A 178 19.21 -18.55 31.52
N MET A 179 19.47 -18.19 30.26
CA MET A 179 20.20 -19.05 29.33
C MET A 179 21.67 -19.23 29.73
N LYS A 180 22.32 -18.17 30.20
CA LYS A 180 23.70 -18.23 30.71
C LYS A 180 23.77 -19.12 31.95
N GLU A 181 22.88 -18.94 32.92
CA GLU A 181 22.81 -19.74 34.14
C GLU A 181 22.55 -21.21 33.83
N ARG A 182 21.60 -21.52 32.94
CA ARG A 182 21.33 -22.89 32.49
C ARG A 182 22.56 -23.55 31.87
N ARG A 183 23.29 -22.82 31.02
CA ARG A 183 24.53 -23.31 30.41
C ARG A 183 25.62 -23.58 31.47
N GLU A 184 25.72 -22.73 32.48
CA GLU A 184 26.65 -22.92 33.59
C GLU A 184 26.26 -24.13 34.46
N LEU A 185 24.97 -24.34 34.72
CA LEU A 185 24.46 -25.51 35.45
C LEU A 185 24.70 -26.82 34.69
N GLU A 186 24.42 -26.85 33.39
CA GLU A 186 24.72 -27.99 32.53
C GLU A 186 26.22 -28.27 32.48
N GLY A 187 27.05 -27.22 32.41
CA GLY A 187 28.51 -27.35 32.49
C GLY A 187 28.98 -27.91 33.83
N LYS A 188 28.40 -27.48 34.96
CA LYS A 188 28.70 -28.03 36.29
C LYS A 188 28.27 -29.49 36.41
N LYS A 189 27.07 -29.84 35.90
CA LYS A 189 26.57 -31.22 35.87
C LYS A 189 27.49 -32.13 35.07
N LEU A 190 27.95 -31.68 33.89
CA LEU A 190 28.84 -32.46 33.04
C LEU A 190 30.21 -32.67 33.68
N ARG A 191 30.75 -31.67 34.39
CA ARG A 191 31.98 -31.83 35.19
C ARG A 191 31.80 -32.86 36.31
N LYS A 192 30.68 -32.80 37.02
CA LYS A 192 30.35 -33.77 38.07
C LYS A 192 30.19 -35.19 37.51
N GLU A 193 29.54 -35.35 36.37
CA GLU A 193 29.43 -36.66 35.70
C GLU A 193 30.81 -37.19 35.24
N MET A 194 31.74 -36.31 34.82
CA MET A 194 33.11 -36.72 34.53
C MET A 194 33.89 -37.12 35.78
N GLU A 195 33.71 -36.39 36.88
CA GLU A 195 34.31 -36.71 38.19
C GLU A 195 33.77 -38.04 38.74
N GLU A 196 32.47 -38.28 38.67
CA GLU A 196 31.85 -39.55 39.05
C GLU A 196 32.36 -40.71 38.18
N LYS A 197 32.51 -40.51 36.87
CA LYS A 197 33.10 -41.52 35.97
C LYS A 197 34.56 -41.81 36.29
N LEU A 198 35.35 -40.79 36.64
CA LEU A 198 36.74 -40.96 37.08
C LEU A 198 36.81 -41.70 38.41
N ALA A 199 35.98 -41.32 39.39
CA ALA A 199 35.90 -41.98 40.69
C ALA A 199 35.43 -43.45 40.56
N GLU A 200 34.51 -43.74 39.64
CA GLU A 200 34.06 -45.11 39.39
C GLU A 200 35.11 -45.94 38.62
N ALA A 201 35.87 -45.31 37.72
CA ALA A 201 37.02 -45.95 37.09
C ALA A 201 38.14 -46.24 38.11
N GLU A 202 38.36 -45.33 39.07
CA GLU A 202 39.31 -45.51 40.17
C GLU A 202 38.84 -46.60 41.15
N ARG A 203 37.55 -46.62 41.53
CA ARG A 203 36.97 -47.71 42.33
C ARG A 203 37.11 -49.06 41.61
N ARG A 204 36.85 -49.13 40.30
CA ARG A 204 37.10 -50.36 39.51
C ARG A 204 38.57 -50.74 39.48
N ARG A 205 39.49 -49.77 39.41
CA ARG A 205 40.93 -50.02 39.46
C ARG A 205 41.35 -50.57 40.83
N GLU A 206 40.81 -50.02 41.92
CA GLU A 206 41.03 -50.50 43.29
C GLU A 206 40.39 -51.87 43.55
N GLU A 207 39.20 -52.13 43.00
CA GLU A 207 38.57 -53.46 43.05
C GLU A 207 39.40 -54.50 42.29
N ILE A 208 39.97 -54.16 41.13
CA ILE A 208 40.86 -55.06 40.38
C ILE A 208 42.18 -55.26 41.13
N LEU A 209 42.74 -54.22 41.75
CA LEU A 209 43.97 -54.32 42.56
C LEU A 209 43.74 -55.13 43.85
N SER A 210 42.62 -54.95 44.54
CA SER A 210 42.24 -55.71 45.74
C SER A 210 41.89 -57.16 45.42
N ARG A 211 41.23 -57.41 44.28
CA ARG A 211 40.97 -58.75 43.76
C ARG A 211 42.25 -59.46 43.29
N ASN A 212 43.24 -58.72 42.76
CA ASN A 212 44.58 -59.24 42.48
C ASN A 212 45.40 -59.50 43.76
N ASN A 213 45.17 -58.75 44.85
CA ASN A 213 45.81 -59.03 46.15
C ASN A 213 45.27 -60.30 46.82
N ASN A 214 44.00 -60.65 46.58
CA ASN A 214 43.40 -61.92 47.05
C ASN A 214 43.66 -63.12 46.13
N SER A 215 44.34 -62.92 45.00
CA SER A 215 44.71 -63.97 44.04
C SER A 215 46.23 -64.17 43.97
N LYS A 216 46.89 -64.28 45.12
CA LYS A 216 48.23 -64.88 45.22
C LYS A 216 48.12 -66.38 45.52
N GLN A 217 47.78 -67.19 44.51
CA GLN A 217 48.23 -68.57 44.47
C GLN A 217 48.21 -69.13 43.05
N ARG A 218 49.42 -69.42 42.52
CA ARG A 218 49.75 -70.18 41.29
C ARG A 218 49.28 -69.54 39.98
N GLY A 219 50.08 -69.39 38.93
CA GLY A 219 51.41 -69.86 38.62
C GLY A 219 51.66 -69.52 37.14
N ARG A 220 52.67 -68.70 36.91
CA ARG A 220 53.47 -68.47 35.70
C ARG A 220 53.29 -69.50 34.57
N SER A 221 53.02 -69.05 33.33
CA SER A 221 53.90 -69.26 32.16
C SER A 221 53.34 -68.67 30.85
N LEU A 222 54.26 -68.09 30.10
CA LEU A 222 54.15 -67.62 28.71
C LEU A 222 54.08 -68.82 27.74
N SER A 223 53.41 -68.65 26.61
CA SER A 223 53.93 -68.88 25.23
C SER A 223 52.91 -69.45 24.23
N ASN A 224 52.97 -68.85 23.04
CA ASN A 224 52.81 -69.42 21.68
C ASN A 224 51.43 -69.79 21.09
N MET A 225 51.14 -69.06 20.00
CA MET A 225 50.64 -69.52 18.69
C MET A 225 50.12 -70.97 18.56
N ARG A 226 48.90 -71.11 18.03
CA ARG A 226 48.67 -71.68 16.67
C ARG A 226 47.20 -71.62 16.22
N LYS A 227 47.06 -71.70 14.90
CA LYS A 227 45.89 -71.64 14.01
C LYS A 227 44.94 -72.85 14.13
N SER A 228 43.68 -72.57 13.77
CA SER A 228 42.68 -73.38 13.03
C SER A 228 42.22 -74.75 13.57
N SER A 229 40.91 -74.86 13.84
CA SER A 229 39.95 -75.75 13.15
C SER A 229 38.59 -75.79 13.87
N SER A 230 37.51 -75.77 13.09
CA SER A 230 36.09 -75.93 13.43
C SER A 230 35.70 -77.42 13.65
N PRO A 231 34.43 -77.84 13.87
CA PRO A 231 33.31 -77.33 14.69
C PRO A 231 32.58 -78.41 15.57
N SER A 232 31.65 -77.97 16.44
CA SER A 232 30.50 -78.70 17.09
C SER A 232 30.73 -79.41 18.44
N PRO A 233 29.70 -79.69 19.29
CA PRO A 233 28.25 -79.44 19.17
C PRO A 233 27.58 -78.73 20.38
N VAL A 234 26.31 -78.38 20.16
CA VAL A 234 25.28 -77.83 21.06
C VAL A 234 25.33 -78.38 22.50
N ALA A 235 25.55 -77.51 23.49
CA ALA A 235 25.29 -77.80 24.90
C ALA A 235 24.06 -77.00 25.37
N GLU A 236 22.98 -77.73 25.68
CA GLU A 236 21.76 -77.22 26.27
C GLU A 236 22.04 -76.51 27.60
N ILE A 237 21.86 -75.19 27.62
CA ILE A 237 21.84 -74.41 28.85
C ILE A 237 20.48 -74.61 29.51
N LYS A 238 20.42 -75.51 30.50
CA LYS A 238 19.30 -75.61 31.45
C LYS A 238 19.17 -74.26 32.19
N LYS A 239 18.13 -73.49 31.87
CA LYS A 239 17.81 -72.21 32.52
C LYS A 239 17.39 -72.47 33.97
N ALA A 240 18.04 -71.79 34.92
CA ALA A 240 17.59 -71.72 36.31
C ALA A 240 16.13 -71.21 36.38
N PRO A 241 15.31 -71.68 37.34
CA PRO A 241 13.94 -71.22 37.50
C PRO A 241 13.92 -69.71 37.76
N LEU A 242 13.13 -68.97 36.97
CA LEU A 242 12.95 -67.53 37.16
C LEU A 242 12.36 -67.26 38.55
N THR A 243 12.96 -66.34 39.29
CA THR A 243 12.38 -65.78 40.51
C THR A 243 11.03 -65.12 40.20
N GLU A 244 10.05 -65.25 41.10
CA GLU A 244 8.69 -64.72 40.92
C GLU A 244 8.67 -63.23 40.55
N SER A 245 9.54 -62.43 41.18
CA SER A 245 9.70 -61.01 40.87
C SER A 245 10.29 -60.74 39.48
N ALA A 246 11.16 -61.61 38.98
CA ALA A 246 11.67 -61.52 37.61
C ALA A 246 10.62 -61.95 36.59
N ALA A 247 9.83 -63.00 36.89
CA ALA A 247 8.69 -63.42 36.08
C ALA A 247 7.63 -62.32 35.99
N ALA A 248 7.26 -61.70 37.11
CA ALA A 248 6.32 -60.58 37.17
C ALA A 248 6.81 -59.38 36.34
N LYS A 249 8.10 -59.01 36.43
CA LYS A 249 8.68 -57.93 35.61
C LYS A 249 8.63 -58.24 34.11
N ILE A 250 8.92 -59.47 33.71
CA ILE A 250 8.87 -59.88 32.30
C ILE A 250 7.43 -59.85 31.78
N ILE A 251 6.47 -60.37 32.55
CA ILE A 251 5.05 -60.34 32.21
C ILE A 251 4.56 -58.90 32.09
N GLN A 252 4.85 -58.04 33.07
CA GLN A 252 4.47 -56.63 33.06
C GLN A 252 5.11 -55.87 31.88
N THR A 253 6.38 -56.15 31.58
CA THR A 253 7.07 -55.53 30.43
C THR A 253 6.42 -55.97 29.13
N ARG A 254 6.18 -57.26 28.93
CA ARG A 254 5.50 -57.80 27.73
C ARG A 254 4.06 -57.27 27.61
N TRP A 255 3.33 -57.17 28.71
CA TRP A 255 1.98 -56.60 28.74
C TRP A 255 1.96 -55.11 28.36
N ARG A 256 2.88 -54.30 28.89
CA ARG A 256 3.02 -52.88 28.50
C ARG A 256 3.39 -52.71 27.03
N VAL A 257 4.29 -53.55 26.52
CA VAL A 257 4.67 -53.57 25.10
C VAL A 257 3.47 -53.96 24.23
N HIS A 258 2.73 -54.99 24.61
CA HIS A 258 1.53 -55.42 23.90
C HIS A 258 0.43 -54.36 23.92
N ARG A 259 0.22 -53.65 25.04
CA ARG A 259 -0.74 -52.53 25.10
C ARG A 259 -0.38 -51.38 24.17
N ARG A 260 0.91 -51.05 24.05
CA ARG A 260 1.38 -49.99 23.14
C ARG A 260 1.29 -50.41 21.68
N TRP A 261 1.62 -51.66 21.38
CA TRP A 261 1.39 -52.25 20.06
C TRP A 261 -0.09 -52.24 19.68
N LYS A 262 -0.97 -52.67 20.61
CA LYS A 262 -2.41 -52.68 20.39
C LYS A 262 -2.95 -51.28 20.11
N ALA A 263 -2.55 -50.27 20.90
CA ALA A 263 -2.97 -48.89 20.66
C ALA A 263 -2.50 -48.35 19.29
N LEU A 264 -1.30 -48.71 18.84
CA LEU A 264 -0.79 -48.35 17.51
C LEU A 264 -1.60 -49.06 16.41
N HIS A 265 -1.90 -50.35 16.58
CA HIS A 265 -2.68 -51.14 15.63
C HIS A 265 -4.13 -50.64 15.54
N ASP A 266 -4.78 -50.40 16.68
CA ASP A 266 -6.15 -49.90 16.78
C ASP A 266 -6.28 -48.50 16.13
N PHE A 267 -5.21 -47.68 16.16
CA PHE A 267 -5.16 -46.39 15.46
C PHE A 267 -4.89 -46.55 13.96
N ALA A 268 -3.96 -47.43 13.57
CA ALA A 268 -3.65 -47.70 12.15
C ALA A 268 -4.85 -48.30 11.40
N GLU A 269 -5.67 -49.12 12.06
CA GLU A 269 -6.91 -49.69 11.51
C GLU A 269 -7.94 -48.62 11.14
N LEU A 270 -7.88 -47.43 11.74
CA LEU A 270 -8.79 -46.32 11.41
C LEU A 270 -8.55 -45.75 10.01
N GLY A 271 -7.39 -46.00 9.39
CA GLY A 271 -7.07 -45.50 8.05
C GLY A 271 -6.99 -43.96 7.96
N LEU A 272 -6.82 -43.28 9.10
CA LEU A 272 -6.70 -41.82 9.16
C LEU A 272 -5.33 -41.37 8.68
N THR A 273 -5.19 -41.20 7.36
CA THR A 273 -4.01 -40.61 6.72
C THR A 273 -4.34 -39.25 6.13
N ILE A 274 -3.33 -38.39 5.95
CA ILE A 274 -3.51 -37.06 5.35
C ILE A 274 -4.16 -37.16 3.96
N ASP A 275 -3.70 -38.12 3.15
CA ASP A 275 -4.20 -38.32 1.78
C ASP A 275 -5.62 -38.93 1.78
N GLY A 276 -5.90 -39.88 2.68
CA GLY A 276 -7.23 -40.50 2.80
C GLY A 276 -8.32 -39.53 3.25
N VAL A 277 -7.99 -38.57 4.12
CA VAL A 277 -8.92 -37.52 4.56
C VAL A 277 -9.19 -36.51 3.43
N ARG A 278 -8.24 -36.28 2.51
CA ARG A 278 -8.43 -35.39 1.36
C ARG A 278 -9.34 -36.00 0.28
N GLU A 279 -9.30 -37.31 0.10
CA GLU A 279 -10.06 -38.04 -0.92
C GLU A 279 -11.50 -38.38 -0.49
N THR A 280 -11.80 -38.30 0.81
CA THR A 280 -13.14 -38.54 1.36
C THR A 280 -13.94 -37.24 1.42
N SER A 281 -15.28 -37.32 1.45
CA SER A 281 -16.11 -36.10 1.55
C SER A 281 -16.14 -35.56 2.97
N PHE A 282 -16.20 -34.23 3.11
CA PHE A 282 -16.15 -33.56 4.42
C PHE A 282 -17.18 -34.05 5.44
N GLU A 283 -18.43 -34.26 5.03
CA GLU A 283 -19.47 -34.78 5.91
C GLU A 283 -19.12 -36.17 6.47
N LYS A 284 -18.60 -37.07 5.63
CA LYS A 284 -18.18 -38.41 6.04
C LYS A 284 -16.98 -38.38 6.97
N VAL A 285 -16.05 -37.44 6.77
CA VAL A 285 -14.90 -37.25 7.67
C VAL A 285 -15.35 -36.71 9.02
N VAL A 286 -16.26 -35.73 9.06
CA VAL A 286 -16.80 -35.19 10.31
C VAL A 286 -17.53 -36.27 11.10
N ASP A 287 -18.36 -37.09 10.44
CA ASP A 287 -19.06 -38.22 11.07
C ASP A 287 -18.06 -39.27 11.59
N LEU A 288 -17.00 -39.58 10.83
CA LEU A 288 -15.95 -40.50 11.25
C LEU A 288 -15.21 -39.98 12.49
N LEU A 289 -14.81 -38.71 12.50
CA LEU A 289 -14.09 -38.09 13.62
C LEU A 289 -14.96 -37.88 14.86
N ALA A 290 -16.29 -37.90 14.71
CA ALA A 290 -17.24 -37.86 15.82
C ALA A 290 -17.42 -39.22 16.52
N GLN A 291 -17.02 -40.33 15.88
CA GLN A 291 -17.17 -41.68 16.45
C GLN A 291 -16.35 -41.86 17.72
N GLU A 292 -16.96 -42.46 18.75
CA GLU A 292 -16.31 -42.72 20.03
C GLU A 292 -15.07 -43.62 19.90
N LYS A 293 -15.12 -44.63 19.01
CA LYS A 293 -13.97 -45.51 18.70
C LYS A 293 -12.75 -44.69 18.25
N VAL A 294 -12.95 -43.70 17.39
CA VAL A 294 -11.87 -42.85 16.84
C VAL A 294 -11.29 -41.95 17.93
N LEU A 295 -12.14 -41.34 18.76
CA LEU A 295 -11.70 -40.48 19.85
C LEU A 295 -10.87 -41.25 20.90
N LEU A 296 -11.32 -42.45 21.29
CA LEU A 296 -10.63 -43.28 22.27
C LEU A 296 -9.29 -43.81 21.73
N SER A 297 -9.26 -44.35 20.51
CA SER A 297 -8.01 -44.80 19.86
C SER A 297 -6.99 -43.67 19.73
N THR A 298 -7.46 -42.47 19.36
CA THR A 298 -6.61 -41.27 19.26
C THR A 298 -6.09 -40.84 20.64
N ALA A 299 -6.92 -40.87 21.68
CA ALA A 299 -6.47 -40.59 23.05
C ALA A 299 -5.38 -41.57 23.52
N HIS A 300 -5.53 -42.86 23.21
CA HIS A 300 -4.54 -43.88 23.57
C HIS A 300 -3.18 -43.66 22.91
N ILE A 301 -3.14 -43.29 21.62
CA ILE A 301 -1.88 -43.06 20.90
C ILE A 301 -1.23 -41.73 21.30
N LEU A 302 -2.00 -40.65 21.49
CA LEU A 302 -1.49 -39.35 21.95
C LEU A 302 -0.82 -39.47 23.33
N ARG A 303 -1.38 -40.31 24.22
CA ARG A 303 -0.80 -40.62 25.53
C ARG A 303 0.55 -41.34 25.45
N ILE A 304 0.74 -42.20 24.44
CA ILE A 304 2.01 -42.87 24.16
C ILE A 304 3.02 -41.85 23.59
N CYS A 305 2.54 -40.92 22.76
CA CYS A 305 3.30 -39.83 22.17
C CYS A 305 3.52 -38.63 23.10
N GLY A 306 3.26 -38.76 24.41
CA GLY A 306 3.60 -37.75 25.42
C GLY A 306 2.66 -36.55 25.51
N LEU A 307 1.55 -36.53 24.77
CA LEU A 307 0.52 -35.48 24.82
C LEU A 307 -0.55 -35.90 25.82
N LYS A 308 -0.38 -35.50 27.09
CA LYS A 308 -1.30 -35.82 28.19
C LYS A 308 -1.95 -34.54 28.73
N GLU A 309 -3.07 -34.15 28.16
CA GLU A 309 -3.85 -32.99 28.64
C GLU A 309 -5.00 -33.48 29.54
N GLY A 310 -4.73 -33.56 30.85
CA GLY A 310 -5.72 -33.98 31.85
C GLY A 310 -5.70 -35.47 32.22
N GLU A 311 -6.64 -35.86 33.08
CA GLU A 311 -6.82 -37.25 33.53
C GLU A 311 -7.44 -38.12 32.43
N SER A 312 -7.18 -39.43 32.47
CA SER A 312 -7.70 -40.38 31.48
C SER A 312 -9.24 -40.42 31.52
N GLY A 313 -9.89 -40.09 30.40
CA GLY A 313 -11.34 -40.00 30.28
C GLY A 313 -11.93 -38.65 30.69
N SER A 314 -11.11 -37.65 31.00
CA SER A 314 -11.58 -36.30 31.36
C SER A 314 -12.12 -35.51 30.15
N VAL A 315 -12.99 -34.53 30.42
CA VAL A 315 -13.49 -33.59 29.39
C VAL A 315 -12.36 -32.82 28.72
N ASN A 316 -11.28 -32.54 29.47
CA ASN A 316 -10.09 -31.84 28.97
C ASN A 316 -9.33 -32.71 27.96
N GLU A 317 -9.14 -34.01 28.25
CA GLU A 317 -8.50 -34.94 27.31
C GLU A 317 -9.33 -35.06 26.01
N MET A 318 -10.65 -35.13 26.12
CA MET A 318 -11.53 -35.18 24.95
C MET A 318 -11.55 -33.88 24.16
N THR A 319 -11.30 -32.73 24.79
CA THR A 319 -11.18 -31.43 24.11
C THR A 319 -9.84 -31.33 23.37
N ALA A 320 -8.77 -31.80 24.00
CA ALA A 320 -7.44 -31.93 23.40
C ALA A 320 -7.46 -32.84 22.17
N VAL A 321 -8.07 -34.02 22.30
CA VAL A 321 -8.21 -35.00 21.21
C VAL A 321 -9.00 -34.41 20.04
N ARG A 322 -10.14 -33.74 20.30
CA ARG A 322 -10.90 -33.08 19.23
C ARG A 322 -10.13 -31.93 18.57
N THR A 323 -9.32 -31.20 19.34
CA THR A 323 -8.45 -30.15 18.82
C THR A 323 -7.31 -30.73 17.98
N PHE A 324 -6.74 -31.86 18.38
CA PHE A 324 -5.77 -32.58 17.55
C PHE A 324 -6.40 -33.10 16.25
N LEU A 325 -7.59 -33.71 16.32
CA LEU A 325 -8.31 -34.21 15.15
C LEU A 325 -8.75 -33.11 14.18
N SER A 326 -8.95 -31.87 14.67
CA SER A 326 -9.24 -30.74 13.78
C SER A 326 -8.08 -30.41 12.85
N ALA A 327 -6.83 -30.77 13.19
CA ALA A 327 -5.69 -30.64 12.28
C ALA A 327 -5.88 -31.46 10.98
N PHE A 328 -6.48 -32.66 11.08
CA PHE A 328 -6.81 -33.47 9.90
C PHE A 328 -7.91 -32.82 9.06
N LEU A 329 -8.93 -32.24 9.68
CA LEU A 329 -9.99 -31.50 8.97
C LEU A 329 -9.47 -30.26 8.25
N ILE A 330 -8.64 -29.46 8.94
CA ILE A 330 -8.05 -28.23 8.40
C ILE A 330 -7.15 -28.54 7.19
N LEU A 331 -6.39 -29.64 7.24
CA LEU A 331 -5.48 -30.02 6.15
C LEU A 331 -6.20 -30.71 4.97
N GLY A 332 -7.22 -31.53 5.27
CA GLY A 332 -8.00 -32.27 4.27
C GLY A 332 -8.99 -31.40 3.49
N HIS A 333 -9.72 -30.52 4.19
CA HIS A 333 -10.75 -29.66 3.60
C HIS A 333 -10.60 -28.19 4.04
N PRO A 334 -9.48 -27.52 3.69
CA PRO A 334 -9.19 -26.15 4.15
C PRO A 334 -10.24 -25.14 3.68
N THR A 335 -10.80 -25.31 2.49
CA THR A 335 -11.81 -24.40 1.93
C THR A 335 -13.14 -24.47 2.67
N GLN A 336 -13.56 -25.67 3.08
CA GLN A 336 -14.85 -25.87 3.76
C GLN A 336 -14.75 -25.56 5.26
N VAL A 337 -13.60 -25.79 5.89
CA VAL A 337 -13.38 -25.51 7.32
C VAL A 337 -13.07 -24.04 7.60
N LEU A 338 -12.36 -23.36 6.68
CA LEU A 338 -11.86 -22.00 6.91
C LEU A 338 -12.64 -20.92 6.13
N SER A 339 -13.62 -21.28 5.28
CA SER A 339 -14.48 -20.29 4.63
C SER A 339 -15.54 -19.77 5.60
N SER A 340 -15.55 -18.45 5.78
CA SER A 340 -16.52 -17.71 6.59
C SER A 340 -17.92 -17.63 5.93
N LYS A 341 -18.07 -18.16 4.70
CA LYS A 341 -19.33 -18.07 3.96
C LYS A 341 -20.30 -19.14 4.46
N GLY A 342 -21.08 -18.77 5.47
CA GLY A 342 -22.29 -19.49 5.85
C GLY A 342 -23.19 -19.62 4.64
N ASP A 343 -23.26 -20.83 4.10
CA ASP A 343 -24.10 -21.14 2.96
C ASP A 343 -25.58 -20.94 3.34
N LYS A 344 -26.30 -20.32 2.41
CA LYS A 344 -27.75 -20.22 2.44
C LYS A 344 -28.27 -21.62 2.10
N GLY A 345 -28.67 -22.38 3.10
CA GLY A 345 -29.51 -23.54 2.86
C GLY A 345 -30.83 -23.08 2.25
N GLU A 346 -31.03 -23.32 0.95
CA GLU A 346 -32.04 -24.23 0.43
C GLU A 346 -31.99 -24.32 -1.11
N GLN A 347 -31.93 -25.58 -1.58
CA GLN A 347 -32.17 -26.13 -2.92
C GLN A 347 -31.03 -26.11 -3.96
N GLU A 348 -30.39 -27.28 -4.07
CA GLU A 348 -29.74 -27.79 -5.27
C GLU A 348 -30.65 -27.69 -6.50
N GLN A 349 -30.18 -27.01 -7.54
CA GLN A 349 -30.35 -27.47 -8.92
C GLN A 349 -29.30 -26.84 -9.85
N VAL A 350 -28.38 -27.70 -10.29
CA VAL A 350 -27.65 -27.71 -11.57
C VAL A 350 -26.94 -26.42 -12.01
N GLY A 351 -25.61 -26.42 -11.87
CA GLY A 351 -24.74 -25.49 -12.60
C GLY A 351 -23.40 -25.27 -11.90
N ALA A 352 -22.44 -26.15 -12.13
CA ALA A 352 -21.07 -25.97 -11.65
C ALA A 352 -20.44 -24.72 -12.27
N GLN A 353 -20.28 -23.66 -11.45
CA GLN A 353 -19.30 -22.61 -11.68
C GLN A 353 -18.31 -22.58 -10.50
N PRO A 354 -16.99 -22.51 -10.75
CA PRO A 354 -15.98 -22.52 -9.69
C PRO A 354 -16.01 -21.23 -8.86
N MET A 355 -15.94 -21.41 -7.54
CA MET A 355 -15.91 -20.38 -6.50
C MET A 355 -14.71 -19.40 -6.67
N LYS A 356 -14.94 -18.10 -6.44
CA LYS A 356 -13.90 -17.04 -6.44
C LYS A 356 -12.87 -17.27 -5.31
N ARG A 357 -11.61 -16.96 -5.62
CA ARG A 357 -10.37 -17.38 -4.94
C ARG A 357 -9.88 -16.40 -3.85
N ASP A 358 -10.77 -15.72 -3.12
CA ASP A 358 -10.37 -14.58 -2.27
C ASP A 358 -10.31 -14.82 -0.74
N ASP A 359 -10.81 -15.95 -0.22
CA ASP A 359 -10.80 -16.19 1.24
C ASP A 359 -9.56 -16.95 1.76
N LEU A 360 -8.78 -17.61 0.88
CA LEU A 360 -7.54 -18.36 1.24
C LEU A 360 -6.26 -17.49 1.28
N ALA A 361 -6.37 -16.20 0.96
CA ALA A 361 -5.24 -15.26 0.91
C ALA A 361 -4.89 -14.65 2.28
N ASN A 362 -5.60 -15.02 3.36
CA ASN A 362 -5.30 -14.51 4.69
C ASN A 362 -4.01 -15.17 5.25
N PRO A 363 -2.93 -14.42 5.50
CA PRO A 363 -1.64 -14.98 5.94
C PRO A 363 -1.75 -15.75 7.26
N GLN A 364 -2.71 -15.39 8.12
CA GLN A 364 -2.94 -16.08 9.40
C GLN A 364 -3.65 -17.43 9.23
N LEU A 365 -4.51 -17.58 8.22
CA LEU A 365 -5.15 -18.87 7.90
C LEU A 365 -4.13 -19.82 7.27
N GLN A 366 -3.23 -19.30 6.43
CA GLN A 366 -2.12 -20.07 5.87
C GLN A 366 -1.12 -20.52 6.96
N ASP A 367 -0.83 -19.66 7.95
CA ASP A 367 -0.02 -20.01 9.12
C ASP A 367 -0.67 -21.12 9.97
N LEU A 368 -2.00 -21.06 10.17
CA LEU A 368 -2.72 -22.14 10.85
C LEU A 368 -2.64 -23.47 10.09
N VAL A 369 -2.82 -23.45 8.76
CA VAL A 369 -2.70 -24.63 7.90
C VAL A 369 -1.27 -25.18 7.91
N ALA A 370 -0.26 -24.31 7.90
CA ALA A 370 1.15 -24.71 8.00
C ALA A 370 1.45 -25.39 9.36
N LYS A 371 0.99 -24.80 10.47
CA LYS A 371 1.16 -25.40 11.81
C LYS A 371 0.41 -26.72 11.98
N ALA A 372 -0.78 -26.86 11.37
CA ALA A 372 -1.52 -28.12 11.34
C ALA A 372 -0.74 -29.20 10.56
N ARG A 373 -0.15 -28.82 9.42
CA ARG A 373 0.70 -29.70 8.61
C ARG A 373 1.94 -30.15 9.39
N ASP A 374 2.63 -29.23 10.04
CA ASP A 374 3.84 -29.54 10.82
C ASP A 374 3.53 -30.48 11.98
N LEU A 375 2.38 -30.30 12.63
CA LEU A 375 1.88 -31.19 13.69
C LEU A 375 1.68 -32.61 13.18
N LEU A 376 0.97 -32.78 12.05
CA LEU A 376 0.69 -34.11 11.50
C LEU A 376 1.96 -34.79 10.98
N ILE A 377 2.89 -34.07 10.33
CA ILE A 377 4.18 -34.61 9.90
C ILE A 377 5.02 -35.07 11.10
N SER A 378 5.08 -34.25 12.16
CA SER A 378 5.81 -34.60 13.39
C SER A 378 5.19 -35.84 14.06
N PHE A 379 3.87 -35.93 14.09
CA PHE A 379 3.14 -37.07 14.62
C PHE A 379 3.39 -38.36 13.81
N GLU A 380 3.29 -38.31 12.48
CA GLU A 380 3.60 -39.45 11.59
C GLU A 380 5.06 -39.90 11.70
N THR A 381 5.99 -38.95 11.88
CA THR A 381 7.41 -39.24 12.12
C THR A 381 7.63 -39.99 13.44
N VAL A 382 6.85 -39.68 14.47
CA VAL A 382 6.87 -40.43 15.73
C VAL A 382 6.24 -41.82 15.55
N LEU A 383 5.09 -41.92 14.86
CA LEU A 383 4.41 -43.20 14.61
C LEU A 383 5.25 -44.18 13.82
N SER A 384 5.90 -43.74 12.74
CA SER A 384 6.77 -44.58 11.89
C SER A 384 7.97 -45.18 12.64
N ARG A 385 8.36 -44.58 13.77
CA ARG A 385 9.46 -45.07 14.61
C ARG A 385 8.98 -46.01 15.71
N LEU A 386 7.69 -46.14 15.99
CA LEU A 386 7.14 -47.10 16.96
C LEU A 386 7.20 -48.51 16.38
N THR A 387 8.34 -49.18 16.58
CA THR A 387 8.62 -50.52 16.01
C THR A 387 8.85 -51.54 17.12
N THR A 388 8.90 -52.82 16.76
CA THR A 388 9.26 -53.90 17.69
C THR A 388 10.65 -53.66 18.31
N ALA A 389 11.57 -53.05 17.57
CA ALA A 389 12.95 -52.78 18.01
C ALA A 389 13.04 -51.80 19.20
N ASN A 390 12.11 -50.84 19.32
CA ASN A 390 12.07 -49.90 20.44
C ASN A 390 10.94 -50.18 21.44
N ASN A 391 10.37 -51.39 21.42
CA ASN A 391 9.28 -51.80 22.29
C ASN A 391 8.05 -50.87 22.19
N TYR A 392 7.84 -50.23 21.02
CA TYR A 392 6.82 -49.20 20.80
C TYR A 392 6.93 -48.03 21.79
N THR A 393 8.17 -47.58 22.06
CA THR A 393 8.47 -46.44 22.95
C THR A 393 9.14 -45.33 22.13
N PRO A 394 8.56 -44.12 22.05
CA PRO A 394 9.18 -43.02 21.31
C PRO A 394 10.42 -42.48 22.03
N PRO A 395 11.48 -42.05 21.30
CA PRO A 395 12.64 -41.38 21.89
C PRO A 395 12.28 -40.05 22.57
N PRO A 396 12.85 -39.70 23.74
CA PRO A 396 12.51 -38.48 24.48
C PRO A 396 12.67 -37.17 23.69
N ALA A 397 13.68 -37.08 22.82
CA ALA A 397 13.92 -35.89 22.00
C ALA A 397 12.80 -35.61 20.97
N GLN A 398 12.10 -36.64 20.50
CA GLN A 398 11.00 -36.49 19.56
C GLN A 398 9.69 -36.12 20.27
N LEU A 399 9.53 -36.56 21.52
CA LEU A 399 8.42 -36.16 22.38
C LEU A 399 8.44 -34.65 22.66
N SER A 400 9.61 -34.08 22.95
CA SER A 400 9.74 -32.63 23.14
C SER A 400 9.35 -31.85 21.89
N THR A 401 9.84 -32.27 20.71
CA THR A 401 9.50 -31.63 19.43
C THR A 401 8.01 -31.73 19.12
N LEU A 402 7.38 -32.89 19.29
CA LEU A 402 5.94 -33.05 19.07
C LEU A 402 5.12 -32.18 20.04
N SER A 403 5.53 -32.08 21.31
CA SER A 403 4.83 -31.23 22.29
C SER A 403 4.91 -29.74 21.96
N GLU A 404 6.06 -29.28 21.43
CA GLU A 404 6.26 -27.89 21.03
C GLU A 404 5.42 -27.55 19.79
N VAL A 405 5.45 -28.42 18.78
CA VAL A 405 4.63 -28.25 17.57
C VAL A 405 3.13 -28.30 17.89
N TYR A 406 2.71 -29.21 18.79
CA TYR A 406 1.33 -29.25 19.25
C TYR A 406 0.92 -27.97 19.99
N ALA A 407 1.76 -27.44 20.88
CA ALA A 407 1.47 -26.20 21.60
C ALA A 407 1.36 -24.98 20.65
N THR A 408 2.22 -24.90 19.63
CA THR A 408 2.17 -23.82 18.64
C THR A 408 0.91 -23.90 17.77
N PHE A 409 0.49 -25.11 17.35
CA PHE A 409 -0.78 -25.33 16.66
C PHE A 409 -1.98 -25.03 17.55
N PHE A 410 -2.01 -25.53 18.79
CA PHE A 410 -3.11 -25.34 19.73
C PHE A 410 -3.38 -23.85 19.99
N ASN A 411 -2.32 -23.07 20.24
CA ASN A 411 -2.44 -21.62 20.42
C ASN A 411 -2.96 -20.91 19.17
N ALA A 412 -2.47 -21.29 17.97
CA ALA A 412 -2.95 -20.74 16.71
C ALA A 412 -4.42 -21.09 16.44
N PHE A 413 -4.83 -22.32 16.76
CA PHE A 413 -6.21 -22.81 16.60
C PHE A 413 -7.18 -22.06 17.52
N ILE A 414 -6.83 -21.86 18.79
CA ILE A 414 -7.67 -21.11 19.74
C ILE A 414 -7.79 -19.64 19.32
N ALA A 415 -6.70 -19.02 18.86
CA ALA A 415 -6.72 -17.65 18.36
C ALA A 415 -7.57 -17.50 17.08
N TRP A 416 -7.51 -18.47 16.18
CA TRP A 416 -8.38 -18.51 15.01
C TRP A 416 -9.85 -18.66 15.41
N LYS A 417 -10.17 -19.59 16.31
CA LYS A 417 -11.53 -19.86 16.77
C LYS A 417 -12.18 -18.66 17.47
N SER A 418 -11.42 -17.92 18.28
CA SER A 418 -11.93 -16.71 18.95
C SER A 418 -12.20 -15.57 17.97
N ARG A 419 -11.35 -15.43 16.93
CA ARG A 419 -11.56 -14.46 15.86
C ARG A 419 -12.76 -14.82 15.00
N ASP A 420 -12.89 -16.09 14.60
CA ASP A 420 -14.01 -16.58 13.79
C ASP A 420 -15.36 -16.38 14.50
N ALA A 421 -15.40 -16.66 15.80
CA ALA A 421 -16.55 -16.35 16.64
C ALA A 421 -16.87 -14.84 16.65
N SER A 422 -15.85 -13.98 16.69
CA SER A 422 -16.02 -12.51 16.67
C SER A 422 -16.54 -12.02 15.31
N THR A 423 -15.98 -12.53 14.19
CA THR A 423 -16.45 -12.17 12.84
C THR A 423 -17.88 -12.64 12.58
N LEU A 424 -18.25 -13.81 13.11
CA LEU A 424 -19.63 -14.29 13.06
C LEU A 424 -20.57 -13.37 13.84
N ILE A 425 -20.17 -12.94 15.05
CA ILE A 425 -20.94 -11.97 15.84
C ILE A 425 -21.10 -10.66 15.08
N ASP A 426 -20.04 -10.14 14.46
CA ASP A 426 -20.07 -8.89 13.70
C ASP A 426 -20.98 -9.00 12.46
N MET A 427 -20.92 -10.11 11.72
CA MET A 427 -21.82 -10.38 10.59
C MET A 427 -23.28 -10.43 11.05
N MET A 428 -23.56 -11.11 12.17
CA MET A 428 -24.89 -11.17 12.74
C MET A 428 -25.40 -9.81 13.23
N VAL A 429 -24.52 -8.98 13.79
CA VAL A 429 -24.84 -7.60 14.17
C VAL A 429 -25.10 -6.73 12.94
N LEU A 430 -24.36 -6.93 11.84
CA LEU A 430 -24.59 -6.25 10.58
C LEU A 430 -25.96 -6.61 9.99
N GLN A 431 -26.29 -7.91 9.92
CA GLN A 431 -27.62 -8.37 9.50
C GLN A 431 -28.74 -7.78 10.36
N PHE A 432 -28.51 -7.65 11.67
CA PHE A 432 -29.46 -7.00 12.57
C PHE A 432 -29.70 -5.53 12.20
N VAL A 433 -28.63 -4.80 11.87
CA VAL A 433 -28.70 -3.38 11.45
C VAL A 433 -29.36 -3.23 10.08
N GLU A 434 -29.09 -4.15 9.13
CA GLU A 434 -29.76 -4.17 7.82
C GLU A 434 -31.28 -4.35 7.98
N LEU A 435 -31.71 -5.29 8.83
CA LEU A 435 -33.13 -5.48 9.15
C LEU A 435 -33.76 -4.25 9.82
N ASP A 436 -33.04 -3.54 10.72
CA ASP A 436 -33.51 -2.26 11.27
C ASP A 436 -33.62 -1.19 10.17
N SER A 437 -32.68 -1.14 9.22
CA SER A 437 -32.72 -0.20 8.09
C SER A 437 -33.91 -0.43 7.18
N ILE A 438 -34.20 -1.70 6.83
CA ILE A 438 -35.37 -2.09 6.02
C ILE A 438 -36.66 -1.69 6.73
N TRP A 439 -36.76 -1.96 8.04
CA TRP A 439 -37.91 -1.54 8.82
C TRP A 439 -38.11 -0.01 8.78
N GLN A 440 -37.02 0.76 8.90
CA GLN A 440 -37.09 2.23 8.84
C GLN A 440 -37.52 2.77 7.47
N THR A 441 -37.33 2.03 6.38
CA THR A 441 -37.82 2.43 5.04
C THR A 441 -39.26 2.02 4.78
N VAL A 442 -39.71 0.90 5.36
CA VAL A 442 -41.04 0.34 5.12
C VAL A 442 -42.11 0.93 6.04
N LYS A 443 -41.72 1.34 7.27
CA LYS A 443 -42.66 1.85 8.30
C LYS A 443 -43.52 3.05 7.89
N ASP A 444 -43.09 3.83 6.89
CA ASP A 444 -43.77 5.05 6.44
C ASP A 444 -44.54 4.83 5.12
N SER A 445 -44.63 3.58 4.63
CA SER A 445 -45.37 3.24 3.41
C SER A 445 -46.88 3.15 3.64
N THR A 446 -47.67 3.53 2.64
CA THR A 446 -49.13 3.74 2.73
C THR A 446 -50.00 2.48 2.73
N GLU A 447 -49.41 1.27 2.68
CA GLU A 447 -50.16 -0.01 2.70
C GLU A 447 -50.02 -0.74 4.05
N GLU A 448 -51.09 -0.69 4.86
CA GLU A 448 -51.10 -1.18 6.26
C GLU A 448 -50.97 -2.71 6.38
N SER A 449 -51.58 -3.49 5.47
CA SER A 449 -51.53 -4.97 5.53
C SER A 449 -50.16 -5.55 5.17
N VAL A 450 -49.43 -4.90 4.26
CA VAL A 450 -48.08 -5.33 3.85
C VAL A 450 -47.08 -4.95 4.93
N THR A 451 -47.20 -3.74 5.49
CA THR A 451 -46.30 -3.26 6.56
C THR A 451 -46.35 -4.13 7.82
N ASP A 452 -47.52 -4.64 8.21
CA ASP A 452 -47.65 -5.53 9.38
C ASP A 452 -46.97 -6.89 9.17
N SER A 453 -47.12 -7.52 8.00
CA SER A 453 -46.45 -8.78 7.69
C SER A 453 -44.92 -8.63 7.68
N TYR A 454 -44.40 -7.52 7.13
CA TYR A 454 -42.97 -7.22 7.18
C TYR A 454 -42.49 -6.92 8.60
N ARG A 455 -43.30 -6.24 9.41
CA ARG A 455 -42.99 -5.91 10.80
C ARG A 455 -42.80 -7.15 11.65
N ASP A 456 -43.70 -8.13 11.52
CA ASP A 456 -43.64 -9.38 12.28
C ASP A 456 -42.48 -10.26 11.80
N GLY A 457 -42.27 -10.39 10.48
CA GLY A 457 -41.11 -11.13 9.94
C GLY A 457 -39.75 -10.54 10.33
N ILE A 458 -39.62 -9.20 10.35
CA ILE A 458 -38.40 -8.52 10.79
C ILE A 458 -38.18 -8.70 12.29
N ARG A 459 -39.24 -8.57 13.12
CA ARG A 459 -39.13 -8.76 14.58
C ARG A 459 -38.71 -10.19 14.94
N ASP A 460 -39.27 -11.19 14.30
CA ASP A 460 -38.92 -12.60 14.55
C ASP A 460 -37.47 -12.91 14.18
N ASN A 461 -37.00 -12.39 13.04
CA ASN A 461 -35.60 -12.56 12.62
C ASN A 461 -34.63 -11.78 13.50
N GLN A 462 -34.96 -10.56 13.90
CA GLN A 462 -34.18 -9.78 14.88
C GLN A 462 -34.10 -10.49 16.23
N LEU A 463 -35.20 -11.12 16.70
CA LEU A 463 -35.20 -11.88 17.94
C LEU A 463 -34.28 -13.10 17.85
N LYS A 464 -34.34 -13.87 16.74
CA LYS A 464 -33.44 -15.00 16.48
C LYS A 464 -31.98 -14.58 16.46
N LEU A 465 -31.64 -13.51 15.74
CA LEU A 465 -30.29 -12.95 15.70
C LEU A 465 -29.83 -12.48 17.07
N MET A 466 -30.68 -11.78 17.82
CA MET A 466 -30.36 -11.28 19.16
C MET A 466 -30.08 -12.42 20.15
N VAL A 467 -30.87 -13.50 20.13
CA VAL A 467 -30.63 -14.67 21.00
C VAL A 467 -29.29 -15.32 20.68
N ARG A 468 -28.99 -15.49 19.39
CA ARG A 468 -27.74 -16.13 18.95
C ARG A 468 -26.50 -15.25 19.19
N ILE A 469 -26.60 -13.92 19.02
CA ILE A 469 -25.55 -12.96 19.42
C ILE A 469 -25.32 -13.00 20.94
N LYS A 470 -26.39 -13.02 21.76
CA LYS A 470 -26.27 -13.12 23.23
C LYS A 470 -25.65 -14.45 23.68
N ARG A 471 -25.90 -15.54 22.96
CA ARG A 471 -25.30 -16.85 23.24
C ARG A 471 -23.81 -16.89 22.91
N LEU A 472 -23.37 -16.22 21.85
CA LEU A 472 -21.97 -16.21 21.40
C LEU A 472 -21.10 -15.16 22.11
N ALA A 473 -21.62 -13.94 22.30
CA ALA A 473 -20.89 -12.81 22.90
C ALA A 473 -21.15 -12.65 24.41
N GLY A 474 -22.13 -13.37 24.96
CA GLY A 474 -22.66 -13.11 26.30
C GLY A 474 -23.76 -12.03 26.33
N PRO A 475 -24.66 -12.07 27.34
CA PRO A 475 -25.88 -11.26 27.34
C PRO A 475 -25.64 -9.75 27.45
N VAL A 476 -24.58 -9.34 28.16
CA VAL A 476 -24.23 -7.92 28.38
C VAL A 476 -23.49 -7.34 27.17
N GLN A 477 -22.46 -8.04 26.69
CA GLN A 477 -21.65 -7.59 25.56
C GLN A 477 -22.42 -7.63 24.24
N GLY A 478 -23.23 -8.68 24.01
CA GLY A 478 -24.10 -8.76 22.83
C GLY A 478 -25.11 -7.62 22.73
N LYS A 479 -25.76 -7.25 23.84
CA LYS A 479 -26.65 -6.07 23.90
C LYS A 479 -25.90 -4.78 23.58
N ARG A 480 -24.67 -4.62 24.09
CA ARG A 480 -23.84 -3.43 23.87
C ARG A 480 -23.40 -3.31 22.40
N LEU A 481 -23.01 -4.41 21.76
CA LEU A 481 -22.63 -4.44 20.34
C LEU A 481 -23.80 -4.03 19.44
N ILE A 482 -24.98 -4.63 19.64
CA ILE A 482 -26.21 -4.28 18.90
C ILE A 482 -26.54 -2.79 19.10
N SER A 483 -26.55 -2.30 20.34
CA SER A 483 -26.90 -0.91 20.65
C SER A 483 -25.92 0.09 20.04
N ASN A 484 -24.62 -0.21 20.06
CA ASN A 484 -23.60 0.63 19.46
C ASN A 484 -23.73 0.64 17.93
N ALA A 485 -23.94 -0.51 17.30
CA ALA A 485 -24.08 -0.64 15.85
C ALA A 485 -25.30 0.10 15.31
N ILE A 486 -26.46 0.00 15.98
CA ILE A 486 -27.66 0.78 15.64
C ILE A 486 -27.39 2.28 15.78
N ARG A 487 -26.70 2.71 16.83
CA ARG A 487 -26.38 4.13 17.05
C ARG A 487 -25.46 4.68 15.97
N GLU A 488 -24.42 3.94 15.59
CA GLU A 488 -23.51 4.32 14.50
C GLU A 488 -24.25 4.38 13.16
N ALA A 489 -25.07 3.38 12.83
CA ALA A 489 -25.85 3.36 11.59
C ALA A 489 -26.80 4.56 11.48
N ARG A 490 -27.47 4.94 12.58
CA ARG A 490 -28.35 6.12 12.62
C ARG A 490 -27.57 7.43 12.50
N LYS A 491 -26.35 7.51 13.04
CA LYS A 491 -25.48 8.68 12.95
C LYS A 491 -24.99 8.91 11.51
N VAL A 492 -24.62 7.84 10.80
CA VAL A 492 -24.19 7.91 9.38
C VAL A 492 -25.31 8.40 8.46
N LYS A 493 -26.57 8.06 8.76
CA LYS A 493 -27.73 8.50 7.98
C LYS A 493 -28.08 9.98 8.24
N GLN A 494 -27.87 10.51 9.45
CA GLN A 494 -28.06 11.94 9.75
C GLN A 494 -27.06 12.85 9.00
N THR A 495 -25.90 12.34 8.61
CA THR A 495 -24.91 13.08 7.82
C THR A 495 -25.12 13.04 6.30
N LYS A 496 -26.05 12.20 5.80
CA LYS A 496 -26.29 11.97 4.36
C LYS A 496 -27.74 12.18 3.94
N GLN A 497 -28.39 13.25 4.40
CA GLN A 497 -29.65 13.70 3.77
C GLN A 497 -29.40 14.87 2.80
N PRO A 498 -29.52 14.65 1.49
CA PRO A 498 -30.07 15.63 0.57
C PRO A 498 -31.57 15.36 0.37
N THR A 499 -32.37 16.41 0.52
CA THR A 499 -33.76 16.50 0.04
C THR A 499 -33.78 16.37 -1.48
N GLY A 500 -34.50 15.38 -2.01
CA GLY A 500 -34.70 15.21 -3.44
C GLY A 500 -35.65 14.05 -3.72
N ASP A 501 -36.92 14.38 -3.91
CA ASP A 501 -37.93 13.48 -4.46
C ASP A 501 -37.47 12.89 -5.79
N SER A 502 -37.41 11.56 -5.88
CA SER A 502 -37.51 10.86 -7.16
C SER A 502 -38.00 9.43 -6.93
N LYS A 503 -39.26 9.19 -7.30
CA LYS A 503 -39.89 7.86 -7.36
C LYS A 503 -39.08 6.96 -8.30
N PRO A 504 -38.87 5.66 -7.97
CA PRO A 504 -38.23 4.74 -8.89
C PRO A 504 -39.18 4.37 -10.03
N ARG A 505 -38.67 4.51 -11.26
CA ARG A 505 -39.29 4.06 -12.51
C ARG A 505 -39.02 2.56 -12.68
N ALA A 506 -40.03 1.83 -13.14
CA ALA A 506 -40.03 0.39 -13.35
C ALA A 506 -38.85 -0.09 -14.21
N ALA A 507 -38.25 -1.20 -13.80
CA ALA A 507 -37.17 -1.88 -14.51
C ALA A 507 -37.74 -2.65 -15.71
N GLU A 508 -37.27 -2.29 -16.91
CA GLU A 508 -37.38 -3.13 -18.09
C GLU A 508 -36.12 -4.00 -18.21
N THR A 509 -36.37 -5.29 -18.40
CA THR A 509 -35.42 -6.35 -18.72
C THR A 509 -34.55 -5.97 -19.92
N ARG A 510 -33.24 -5.92 -19.73
CA ARG A 510 -32.26 -5.97 -20.83
C ARG A 510 -31.21 -7.02 -20.54
N SER A 511 -31.24 -8.05 -21.37
CA SER A 511 -30.19 -9.07 -21.51
C SER A 511 -29.00 -8.45 -22.26
N ALA A 512 -27.92 -8.17 -21.56
CA ALA A 512 -26.60 -7.98 -22.15
C ALA A 512 -25.53 -8.49 -21.16
N SER A 513 -24.51 -9.15 -21.70
CA SER A 513 -23.44 -9.80 -20.94
C SER A 513 -22.68 -8.80 -20.04
N PRO A 514 -22.36 -9.17 -18.78
CA PRO A 514 -21.83 -8.24 -17.76
C PRO A 514 -20.48 -7.59 -18.10
N VAL A 515 -19.72 -8.14 -19.06
CA VAL A 515 -18.35 -7.66 -19.39
C VAL A 515 -18.36 -6.39 -20.25
N ILE A 516 -19.38 -6.21 -21.11
CA ILE A 516 -19.43 -5.08 -22.06
C ILE A 516 -19.89 -3.78 -21.36
N GLU A 517 -20.72 -3.90 -20.31
CA GLU A 517 -21.20 -2.76 -19.54
C GLU A 517 -20.07 -2.09 -18.74
N ASP A 518 -19.15 -2.87 -18.16
CA ASP A 518 -18.00 -2.36 -17.40
C ASP A 518 -17.03 -1.56 -18.30
N PHE A 519 -16.77 -2.03 -19.53
CA PHE A 519 -15.91 -1.31 -20.48
C PHE A 519 -16.52 0.02 -20.93
N ASN A 520 -17.81 0.05 -21.24
CA ASN A 520 -18.50 1.28 -21.65
C ASN A 520 -18.65 2.28 -20.49
N ALA A 521 -18.85 1.80 -19.26
CA ALA A 521 -18.83 2.64 -18.08
C ALA A 521 -17.44 3.28 -17.85
N SER A 522 -16.37 2.49 -18.00
CA SER A 522 -15.00 2.99 -17.86
C SER A 522 -14.63 4.03 -18.93
N ASP A 523 -15.02 3.81 -20.19
CA ASP A 523 -14.77 4.72 -21.30
C ASP A 523 -15.53 6.04 -21.12
N ASN A 524 -16.81 5.98 -20.73
CA ASN A 524 -17.59 7.18 -20.43
C ASN A 524 -17.04 7.95 -19.23
N ALA A 525 -16.55 7.26 -18.20
CA ALA A 525 -15.93 7.90 -17.04
C ALA A 525 -14.60 8.57 -17.42
N VAL A 526 -13.72 7.88 -18.16
CA VAL A 526 -12.45 8.46 -18.63
C VAL A 526 -12.71 9.63 -19.57
N ALA A 527 -13.63 9.47 -20.53
CA ALA A 527 -14.01 10.51 -21.46
C ALA A 527 -14.60 11.73 -20.75
N SER A 528 -15.46 11.56 -19.74
CA SER A 528 -16.03 12.71 -19.00
C SER A 528 -14.99 13.48 -18.19
N HIS A 529 -14.02 12.77 -17.60
CA HIS A 529 -12.96 13.39 -16.79
C HIS A 529 -11.84 14.01 -17.65
N LEU A 530 -11.62 13.48 -18.87
CA LEU A 530 -10.64 13.99 -19.84
C LEU A 530 -11.26 14.89 -20.92
N GLN A 531 -12.58 15.13 -20.90
CA GLN A 531 -13.30 15.91 -21.93
C GLN A 531 -12.77 17.34 -22.09
N THR A 532 -12.17 17.88 -21.02
CA THR A 532 -11.54 19.20 -20.99
C THR A 532 -10.06 19.20 -21.35
N LEU A 533 -9.46 18.02 -21.56
CA LEU A 533 -8.01 17.85 -21.80
C LEU A 533 -7.73 17.59 -23.27
N THR A 534 -8.43 16.65 -23.89
CA THR A 534 -8.01 16.15 -25.21
C THR A 534 -9.24 16.00 -26.09
N PRO A 535 -9.26 16.53 -27.33
CA PRO A 535 -10.33 16.18 -28.25
C PRO A 535 -10.33 14.66 -28.46
N PRO A 536 -11.50 14.02 -28.64
CA PRO A 536 -11.55 12.62 -29.02
C PRO A 536 -10.73 12.41 -30.29
N ALA A 537 -10.14 11.21 -30.45
CA ALA A 537 -9.47 10.80 -31.67
C ALA A 537 -10.50 10.79 -32.82
N THR A 538 -10.73 11.95 -33.44
CA THR A 538 -11.55 12.07 -34.63
C THR A 538 -10.71 11.66 -35.83
N PRO A 539 -11.17 10.74 -36.69
CA PRO A 539 -10.47 10.41 -37.92
C PRO A 539 -10.29 11.69 -38.72
N VAL A 540 -9.05 11.98 -39.11
CA VAL A 540 -8.69 13.10 -39.97
C VAL A 540 -9.49 12.92 -41.26
N LYS A 541 -10.57 13.68 -41.39
CA LYS A 541 -11.33 13.77 -42.63
C LYS A 541 -10.41 14.47 -43.62
N GLN A 542 -9.65 13.68 -44.40
CA GLN A 542 -8.80 14.19 -45.48
C GLN A 542 -9.69 14.98 -46.45
N ARG A 543 -9.75 16.30 -46.27
CA ARG A 543 -10.19 17.20 -47.33
C ARG A 543 -9.08 17.16 -48.38
N ARG A 544 -9.32 16.43 -49.47
CA ARG A 544 -8.47 16.48 -50.67
C ARG A 544 -8.56 17.88 -51.28
N GLY A 545 -7.66 18.75 -50.84
CA GLY A 545 -7.34 20.05 -51.42
C GLY A 545 -5.90 20.38 -51.02
N GLN A 546 -5.19 21.17 -51.83
CA GLN A 546 -3.83 21.64 -51.48
C GLN A 546 -3.88 22.31 -50.09
N VAL A 547 -3.21 21.72 -49.11
CA VAL A 547 -3.12 22.25 -47.75
C VAL A 547 -2.13 23.41 -47.79
N THR A 548 -2.60 24.63 -47.49
CA THR A 548 -1.72 25.78 -47.35
C THR A 548 -0.96 25.73 -46.01
N ASP A 549 0.22 26.34 -45.92
CA ASP A 549 0.98 26.39 -44.65
C ASP A 549 0.20 27.08 -43.51
N ALA A 550 -0.72 28.00 -43.85
CA ALA A 550 -1.64 28.62 -42.91
C ALA A 550 -2.75 27.66 -42.42
N ASP A 551 -3.18 26.69 -43.23
CA ASP A 551 -4.12 25.64 -42.81
C ASP A 551 -3.45 24.60 -41.90
N ASN A 552 -2.14 24.38 -42.06
CA ASN A 552 -1.38 23.56 -41.11
C ASN A 552 -1.46 24.17 -39.71
N LEU A 553 -1.28 25.48 -39.56
CA LEU A 553 -1.41 26.20 -38.28
C LEU A 553 -2.80 26.04 -37.63
N ARG A 554 -3.88 25.95 -38.43
CA ARG A 554 -5.25 25.68 -37.92
C ARG A 554 -5.41 24.25 -37.39
N SER A 555 -4.69 23.29 -37.98
CA SER A 555 -4.78 21.87 -37.62
C SER A 555 -3.95 21.48 -36.38
N VAL A 556 -2.90 22.25 -36.03
CA VAL A 556 -2.02 21.98 -34.87
C VAL A 556 -2.64 22.49 -33.56
N ASN A 557 -3.78 21.92 -33.18
CA ASN A 557 -4.51 22.34 -32.00
C ASN A 557 -4.17 21.57 -30.72
N SER A 558 -3.74 20.30 -30.77
CA SER A 558 -3.47 19.52 -29.56
C SER A 558 -1.98 19.46 -29.21
N ILE A 559 -1.61 20.00 -28.05
CA ILE A 559 -0.28 19.80 -27.41
C ILE A 559 -0.27 18.52 -26.58
N LEU A 560 -1.47 18.07 -26.19
CA LEU A 560 -1.65 17.12 -25.12
C LEU A 560 -1.50 15.69 -25.66
N PRO A 561 -0.80 14.82 -24.90
CA PRO A 561 -0.71 13.40 -25.23
C PRO A 561 -2.09 12.76 -25.35
N ASP A 562 -2.18 11.65 -26.08
CA ASP A 562 -3.42 10.90 -26.19
C ASP A 562 -3.95 10.44 -24.81
N ASN A 563 -5.28 10.32 -24.70
CA ASN A 563 -5.97 9.90 -23.48
C ASN A 563 -5.45 8.56 -22.97
N ARG A 564 -5.14 7.63 -23.88
CA ARG A 564 -4.56 6.32 -23.54
C ARG A 564 -3.20 6.46 -22.88
N THR A 565 -2.31 7.24 -23.49
CA THR A 565 -0.98 7.52 -22.93
C THR A 565 -1.09 8.18 -21.55
N LEU A 566 -1.98 9.14 -21.36
CA LEU A 566 -2.16 9.81 -20.07
C LEU A 566 -2.61 8.84 -18.97
N VAL A 567 -3.61 8.01 -19.25
CA VAL A 567 -4.15 7.04 -18.28
C VAL A 567 -3.11 5.98 -17.93
N HIS A 568 -2.36 5.49 -18.94
CA HIS A 568 -1.26 4.54 -18.75
C HIS A 568 -0.13 5.11 -17.86
N GLU A 569 0.31 6.34 -18.16
CA GLU A 569 1.33 7.03 -17.36
C GLU A 569 0.88 7.26 -15.92
N LEU A 570 -0.40 7.57 -15.70
CA LEU A 570 -0.98 7.78 -14.37
C LEU A 570 -1.10 6.49 -13.55
N ALA A 571 -1.33 5.37 -14.23
CA ALA A 571 -1.35 4.04 -13.60
C ALA A 571 0.05 3.64 -13.09
N ILE A 572 1.10 4.00 -13.83
CA ILE A 572 2.49 3.73 -13.46
C ILE A 572 2.99 4.74 -12.41
N ASN A 573 2.77 6.03 -12.66
CA ASN A 573 3.15 7.13 -11.78
C ASN A 573 1.91 7.95 -11.38
N LYS A 574 1.46 7.77 -10.15
CA LYS A 574 0.28 8.45 -9.60
C LYS A 574 0.43 9.98 -9.54
N GLU A 575 1.66 10.48 -9.54
CA GLU A 575 1.99 11.90 -9.53
C GLU A 575 2.43 12.40 -10.92
N TYR A 576 2.10 11.65 -11.98
CA TYR A 576 2.46 12.01 -13.33
C TYR A 576 1.98 13.41 -13.69
N ARG A 577 2.89 14.17 -14.29
CA ARG A 577 2.64 15.49 -14.85
C ARG A 577 3.21 15.49 -16.25
N ILE A 578 2.48 16.11 -17.16
CA ILE A 578 2.90 16.30 -18.54
C ILE A 578 4.12 17.24 -18.50
N SER A 579 5.25 16.73 -18.98
CA SER A 579 6.50 17.47 -19.08
C SER A 579 6.34 18.63 -20.05
N MET A 580 6.51 19.84 -19.53
CA MET A 580 6.42 21.07 -20.31
C MET A 580 7.49 21.11 -21.40
N GLU A 581 8.72 20.70 -21.05
CA GLU A 581 9.89 20.79 -21.93
C GLU A 581 9.74 19.83 -23.13
N ASP A 582 9.36 18.58 -22.88
CA ASP A 582 9.25 17.58 -23.95
C ASP A 582 8.14 17.94 -24.95
N CYS A 583 6.99 18.39 -24.45
CA CYS A 583 5.86 18.80 -25.30
C CYS A 583 6.20 20.07 -26.09
N LEU A 584 6.84 21.06 -25.46
CA LEU A 584 7.27 22.27 -26.17
C LEU A 584 8.41 22.02 -27.14
N GLN A 585 9.31 21.07 -26.87
CA GLN A 585 10.41 20.77 -27.77
C GLN A 585 9.92 20.06 -29.03
N GLN A 586 9.06 19.05 -28.88
CA GLN A 586 8.42 18.37 -30.01
C GLN A 586 7.60 19.35 -30.85
N ARG A 587 6.82 20.21 -30.20
CA ARG A 587 6.02 21.23 -30.90
C ARG A 587 6.88 22.38 -31.44
N GLY A 588 7.96 22.72 -30.75
CA GLY A 588 8.84 23.84 -31.06
C GLY A 588 9.47 23.71 -32.44
N VAL A 589 9.85 22.50 -32.85
CA VAL A 589 10.38 22.23 -34.20
C VAL A 589 9.32 22.50 -35.27
N VAL A 590 8.09 22.00 -35.09
CA VAL A 590 6.99 22.21 -36.04
C VAL A 590 6.58 23.69 -36.08
N ASN A 591 6.42 24.31 -34.92
CA ASN A 591 6.08 25.72 -34.80
C ASN A 591 7.17 26.60 -35.43
N GLN A 592 8.46 26.27 -35.25
CA GLN A 592 9.56 27.01 -35.88
C GLN A 592 9.46 27.00 -37.41
N LEU A 593 9.23 25.82 -38.01
CA LEU A 593 9.04 25.71 -39.46
C LEU A 593 7.84 26.54 -39.93
N ILE A 594 6.72 26.50 -39.20
CA ILE A 594 5.53 27.30 -39.52
C ILE A 594 5.82 28.80 -39.41
N PHE A 595 6.52 29.24 -38.38
CA PHE A 595 6.89 30.65 -38.20
C PHE A 595 7.94 31.13 -39.22
N ASP A 596 8.81 30.24 -39.71
CA ASP A 596 9.73 30.55 -40.80
C ASP A 596 8.99 30.74 -42.13
N SER A 597 8.03 29.85 -42.47
CA SER A 597 7.14 30.06 -43.62
C SER A 597 6.32 31.34 -43.48
N MET A 598 5.82 31.64 -42.27
CA MET A 598 5.08 32.87 -42.00
C MET A 598 5.95 34.11 -42.22
N ARG A 599 7.21 34.12 -41.77
CA ARG A 599 8.15 35.24 -42.04
C ARG A 599 8.34 35.48 -43.53
N GLN A 600 8.44 34.41 -44.33
CA GLN A 600 8.62 34.51 -45.78
C GLN A 600 7.37 35.07 -46.48
N GLU A 601 6.17 34.58 -46.13
CA GLU A 601 4.91 35.05 -46.71
C GLU A 601 4.53 36.47 -46.27
N VAL A 602 4.83 36.84 -45.02
CA VAL A 602 4.65 38.22 -44.53
C VAL A 602 5.59 39.17 -45.27
N ALA A 603 6.85 38.77 -45.53
CA ALA A 603 7.78 39.55 -46.35
C ALA A 603 7.32 39.68 -47.82
N ALA A 604 6.58 38.68 -48.33
CA ALA A 604 5.96 38.70 -49.66
C ALA A 604 4.65 39.52 -49.73
N GLY A 605 4.15 40.04 -48.61
CA GLY A 605 2.92 40.85 -48.55
C GLY A 605 1.62 40.06 -48.36
N ASN A 606 1.68 38.76 -48.12
CA ASN A 606 0.52 37.88 -47.92
C ASN A 606 0.26 37.59 -46.43
N SER A 607 0.03 38.63 -45.61
CA SER A 607 -0.17 38.45 -44.16
C SER A 607 -1.58 38.00 -43.75
N ASP A 608 -2.61 38.33 -44.52
CA ASP A 608 -4.03 38.14 -44.12
C ASP A 608 -4.43 36.69 -43.80
N PRO A 609 -4.02 35.66 -44.60
CA PRO A 609 -4.37 34.26 -44.30
C PRO A 609 -3.78 33.77 -42.97
N TRP A 610 -2.59 34.25 -42.62
CA TRP A 610 -1.87 33.90 -41.39
C TRP A 610 -2.52 34.52 -40.15
N VAL A 611 -2.95 35.78 -40.25
CA VAL A 611 -3.67 36.46 -39.14
C VAL A 611 -4.99 35.76 -38.86
N LEU A 612 -5.73 35.37 -39.90
CA LEU A 612 -6.98 34.62 -39.77
C LEU A 612 -6.77 33.23 -39.15
N ALA A 613 -5.78 32.47 -39.64
CA ALA A 613 -5.43 31.18 -39.08
C ALA A 613 -5.02 31.27 -37.60
N MET A 614 -4.30 32.34 -37.25
CA MET A 614 -3.84 32.57 -35.88
C MET A 614 -4.97 33.00 -34.94
N ALA A 615 -5.85 33.91 -35.36
CA ALA A 615 -6.99 34.33 -34.56
C ALA A 615 -7.89 33.14 -34.21
N ASP A 616 -8.13 32.26 -35.19
CA ASP A 616 -8.87 31.00 -35.00
C ASP A 616 -8.15 30.04 -34.03
N ASN A 617 -6.83 29.87 -34.20
CA ASN A 617 -6.03 29.03 -33.31
C ASN A 617 -6.01 29.54 -31.86
N ILE A 618 -5.79 30.85 -31.66
CA ILE A 618 -5.76 31.49 -30.33
C ILE A 618 -7.14 31.45 -29.68
N LYS A 619 -8.22 31.76 -30.42
CA LYS A 619 -9.60 31.63 -29.94
C LYS A 619 -9.87 30.20 -29.46
N GLY A 620 -9.59 29.21 -30.31
CA GLY A 620 -9.80 27.80 -29.99
C GLY A 620 -8.96 27.33 -28.80
N LYS A 621 -7.73 27.85 -28.62
CA LYS A 621 -6.88 27.52 -27.48
C LYS A 621 -7.36 28.13 -26.17
N LEU A 622 -7.73 29.41 -26.17
CA LEU A 622 -8.22 30.10 -24.98
C LEU A 622 -9.60 29.61 -24.54
N GLN A 623 -10.48 29.29 -25.48
CA GLN A 623 -11.79 28.71 -25.17
C GLN A 623 -11.67 27.34 -24.48
N ARG A 624 -10.64 26.54 -24.79
CA ARG A 624 -10.39 25.25 -24.13
C ARG A 624 -10.00 25.37 -22.66
N LEU A 625 -9.49 26.52 -22.23
CA LEU A 625 -9.19 26.81 -20.81
C LEU A 625 -10.44 27.16 -20.00
N LEU A 626 -11.58 27.36 -20.67
CA LEU A 626 -12.78 27.93 -20.08
C LEU A 626 -13.97 26.99 -20.23
N THR A 627 -14.81 26.94 -19.20
CA THR A 627 -16.09 26.22 -19.28
C THR A 627 -17.05 26.99 -20.20
N PRO A 628 -17.75 26.31 -21.13
CA PRO A 628 -18.76 26.92 -21.98
C PRO A 628 -19.83 27.63 -21.13
N GLY A 629 -20.14 28.89 -21.46
CA GLY A 629 -21.15 29.70 -20.77
C GLY A 629 -20.63 30.72 -19.76
N ASN A 630 -19.33 30.74 -19.46
CA ASN A 630 -18.71 31.80 -18.65
C ASN A 630 -18.71 33.15 -19.42
N SER A 631 -18.84 34.28 -18.72
CA SER A 631 -18.75 35.62 -19.32
C SER A 631 -17.42 35.86 -20.04
N MET A 632 -16.32 35.28 -19.53
CA MET A 632 -15.01 35.33 -20.20
C MET A 632 -14.97 34.50 -21.49
N TYR A 633 -15.71 33.38 -21.54
CA TYR A 633 -15.79 32.55 -22.75
C TYR A 633 -16.47 33.34 -23.88
N LYS A 634 -17.59 34.02 -23.57
CA LYS A 634 -18.30 34.89 -24.53
C LYS A 634 -17.47 36.08 -24.96
N LEU A 635 -16.78 36.74 -24.03
CA LEU A 635 -15.88 37.86 -24.36
C LEU A 635 -14.81 37.45 -25.39
N ILE A 636 -14.20 36.28 -25.22
CA ILE A 636 -13.18 35.75 -26.16
C ILE A 636 -13.83 35.33 -27.49
N GLU A 637 -15.03 34.76 -27.45
CA GLU A 637 -15.79 34.40 -28.64
C GLU A 637 -16.14 35.59 -29.52
N ASP A 638 -16.62 36.68 -28.90
CA ASP A 638 -17.06 37.91 -29.56
C ASP A 638 -15.87 38.75 -30.06
N SER A 639 -14.77 38.79 -29.30
CA SER A 639 -13.59 39.62 -29.63
C SER A 639 -12.64 39.00 -30.64
N LEU A 640 -12.57 37.66 -30.70
CA LEU A 640 -11.77 36.92 -31.67
C LEU A 640 -12.64 36.23 -32.72
N ASP A 641 -13.79 36.81 -33.05
CA ASP A 641 -14.65 36.28 -34.08
C ASP A 641 -13.93 36.29 -35.45
N THR A 642 -13.76 35.10 -36.02
CA THR A 642 -13.05 34.87 -37.27
C THR A 642 -13.70 35.60 -38.44
N ASP A 643 -15.02 35.75 -38.43
CA ASP A 643 -15.75 36.43 -39.50
C ASP A 643 -15.58 37.96 -39.42
N LEU A 644 -15.52 38.50 -38.21
CA LEU A 644 -15.22 39.93 -37.99
C LEU A 644 -13.76 40.23 -38.37
N VAL A 645 -12.80 39.40 -37.93
CA VAL A 645 -11.39 39.55 -38.31
C VAL A 645 -11.21 39.46 -39.82
N ALA A 646 -11.89 38.52 -40.50
CA ALA A 646 -11.85 38.41 -41.96
C ALA A 646 -12.39 39.67 -42.65
N SER A 647 -13.47 40.25 -42.14
CA SER A 647 -14.05 41.48 -42.67
C SER A 647 -13.16 42.71 -42.41
N GLU A 648 -12.50 42.80 -41.27
CA GLU A 648 -11.60 43.89 -40.93
C GLU A 648 -10.31 43.86 -41.74
N LEU A 649 -9.78 42.66 -42.02
CA LEU A 649 -8.62 42.46 -42.89
C LEU A 649 -8.93 42.87 -44.33
N LYS A 650 -10.06 42.40 -44.90
CA LYS A 650 -10.49 42.78 -46.27
C LYS A 650 -10.65 44.28 -46.47
N ASN A 651 -11.04 45.00 -45.42
CA ASN A 651 -11.22 46.45 -45.44
C ASN A 651 -9.95 47.22 -45.03
N GLY A 652 -8.84 46.54 -44.72
CA GLY A 652 -7.58 47.15 -44.29
C GLY A 652 -7.65 47.87 -42.94
N ARG A 653 -8.59 47.50 -42.06
CA ARG A 653 -8.86 48.18 -40.78
C ARG A 653 -8.34 47.42 -39.55
N PHE A 654 -7.84 46.20 -39.72
CA PHE A 654 -7.37 45.39 -38.61
C PHE A 654 -6.10 45.98 -37.96
N SER A 655 -6.13 46.15 -36.63
CA SER A 655 -5.02 46.74 -35.87
C SER A 655 -4.32 45.70 -35.00
N TYR A 656 -3.08 45.36 -35.37
CA TYR A 656 -2.22 44.44 -34.61
C TYR A 656 -1.94 44.91 -33.18
N GLU A 657 -1.74 46.22 -32.98
CA GLU A 657 -1.49 46.81 -31.66
C GLU A 657 -2.73 46.68 -30.76
N THR A 658 -3.93 46.83 -31.30
CA THR A 658 -5.18 46.67 -30.55
C THR A 658 -5.35 45.21 -30.10
N PHE A 659 -5.00 44.26 -30.98
CA PHE A 659 -5.03 42.82 -30.68
C PHE A 659 -4.05 42.43 -29.57
N PHE A 660 -2.78 42.84 -29.64
CA PHE A 660 -1.80 42.49 -28.60
C PHE A 660 -2.09 43.17 -27.25
N ASN A 661 -2.58 44.42 -27.25
CA ASN A 661 -3.03 45.08 -26.03
C ASN A 661 -4.23 44.37 -25.40
N PHE A 662 -5.16 43.88 -26.22
CA PHE A 662 -6.27 43.05 -25.75
C PHE A 662 -5.77 41.75 -25.10
N MET A 663 -4.83 41.04 -25.75
CA MET A 663 -4.20 39.83 -25.20
C MET A 663 -3.46 40.09 -23.89
N GLY A 664 -2.68 41.17 -23.82
CA GLY A 664 -1.96 41.58 -22.60
C GLY A 664 -2.89 41.87 -21.42
N ASN A 665 -4.14 42.26 -21.67
CA ASN A 665 -5.15 42.48 -20.62
C ASN A 665 -5.90 41.20 -20.20
N ILE A 666 -6.05 40.22 -21.11
CA ILE A 666 -6.79 38.98 -20.85
C ILE A 666 -5.91 37.89 -20.23
N LEU A 667 -4.68 37.70 -20.72
CA LEU A 667 -3.80 36.62 -20.25
C LEU A 667 -3.61 36.63 -18.72
N PRO A 668 -3.36 37.78 -18.04
CA PRO A 668 -3.21 37.80 -16.58
C PRO A 668 -4.44 37.33 -15.82
N ARG A 669 -5.64 37.43 -16.42
CA ARG A 669 -6.90 36.99 -15.79
C ARG A 669 -7.17 35.50 -15.94
N LEU A 670 -6.48 34.84 -16.87
CA LEU A 670 -6.65 33.42 -17.20
C LEU A 670 -5.50 32.55 -16.65
N CYS A 671 -4.40 33.17 -16.23
CA CYS A 671 -3.22 32.45 -15.74
C CYS A 671 -3.35 32.00 -14.29
N ALA A 672 -2.61 30.95 -13.96
CA ALA A 672 -2.45 30.51 -12.58
C ALA A 672 -1.57 31.49 -11.78
N PRO A 673 -1.85 31.69 -10.47
CA PRO A 673 -1.14 32.70 -9.66
C PRO A 673 0.39 32.57 -9.62
N PHE A 674 0.93 31.36 -9.82
CA PHE A 674 2.37 31.12 -9.80
C PHE A 674 3.10 31.64 -11.06
N ARG A 675 2.36 31.96 -12.13
CA ARG A 675 2.91 32.54 -13.38
C ARG A 675 2.69 34.03 -13.51
N ASP A 676 2.09 34.69 -12.52
CA ASP A 676 1.75 36.12 -12.60
C ASP A 676 2.95 37.00 -13.00
N ASP A 677 4.14 36.67 -12.52
CA ASP A 677 5.36 37.41 -12.86
C ASP A 677 5.81 37.16 -14.31
N GLU A 678 5.69 35.92 -14.83
CA GLU A 678 5.98 35.60 -16.24
C GLU A 678 5.00 36.30 -17.20
N VAL A 679 3.71 36.34 -16.85
CA VAL A 679 2.67 37.00 -17.66
C VAL A 679 2.90 38.51 -17.71
N LYS A 680 3.26 39.13 -16.58
CA LYS A 680 3.55 40.57 -16.53
C LYS A 680 4.70 40.93 -17.47
N VAL A 681 5.79 40.17 -17.43
CA VAL A 681 6.93 40.37 -18.35
C VAL A 681 6.49 40.23 -19.81
N LEU A 682 5.69 39.21 -20.12
CA LEU A 682 5.16 39.02 -21.48
C LEU A 682 4.28 40.21 -21.93
N ALA A 683 3.33 40.62 -21.10
CA ALA A 683 2.35 41.66 -21.41
C ALA A 683 2.96 43.08 -21.45
N GLU A 684 3.94 43.36 -20.60
CA GLU A 684 4.54 44.69 -20.47
C GLU A 684 5.75 44.91 -21.38
N THR A 685 6.49 43.85 -21.72
CA THR A 685 7.72 43.94 -22.53
C THR A 685 7.57 43.23 -23.88
N THR A 686 7.37 41.90 -23.87
CA THR A 686 7.50 41.06 -25.07
C THR A 686 6.39 41.28 -26.12
N LEU A 687 5.18 41.65 -25.71
CA LEU A 687 4.08 41.94 -26.64
C LEU A 687 4.09 43.38 -27.19
N LYS A 688 4.89 44.28 -26.60
CA LYS A 688 5.01 45.68 -27.04
C LYS A 688 6.24 45.95 -27.90
N GLU A 689 7.28 45.13 -27.75
CA GLU A 689 8.57 45.28 -28.43
C GLU A 689 8.82 44.07 -29.33
N GLY A 690 9.18 44.28 -30.61
CA GLY A 690 9.54 43.22 -31.56
C GLY A 690 8.76 43.23 -32.88
N ASP A 691 9.15 42.36 -33.80
CA ASP A 691 8.43 42.12 -35.07
C ASP A 691 7.09 41.39 -34.80
N PHE A 692 6.12 41.56 -35.70
CA PHE A 692 4.79 40.95 -35.59
C PHE A 692 4.87 39.43 -35.37
N VAL A 693 5.73 38.76 -36.14
CA VAL A 693 5.87 37.30 -36.07
C VAL A 693 6.48 36.85 -34.75
N ASP A 694 7.45 37.60 -34.21
CA ASP A 694 8.11 37.28 -32.94
C ASP A 694 7.17 37.47 -31.73
N ARG A 695 6.39 38.56 -31.72
CA ARG A 695 5.36 38.79 -30.69
C ARG A 695 4.31 37.69 -30.71
N LEU A 696 3.92 37.26 -31.90
CA LEU A 696 2.95 36.19 -32.09
C LEU A 696 3.48 34.82 -31.67
N GLN A 697 4.77 34.55 -31.96
CA GLN A 697 5.47 33.36 -31.50
C GLN A 697 5.55 33.30 -29.97
N ALA A 698 5.88 34.43 -29.33
CA ALA A 698 5.89 34.54 -27.88
C ALA A 698 4.49 34.32 -27.27
N LEU A 699 3.46 34.95 -27.85
CA LEU A 699 2.06 34.79 -27.44
C LEU A 699 1.60 33.32 -27.53
N MET A 700 1.83 32.68 -28.68
CA MET A 700 1.46 31.27 -28.89
C MET A 700 2.14 30.34 -27.89
N ARG A 701 3.46 30.50 -27.70
CA ARG A 701 4.23 29.70 -26.75
C ARG A 701 3.70 29.87 -25.33
N PHE A 702 3.28 31.07 -24.96
CA PHE A 702 2.74 31.34 -23.65
C PHE A 702 1.34 30.75 -23.44
N ILE A 703 0.47 30.82 -24.44
CA ILE A 703 -0.85 30.16 -24.39
C ILE A 703 -0.66 28.64 -24.28
N ASP A 704 0.32 28.07 -24.97
CA ASP A 704 0.66 26.65 -24.87
C ASP A 704 1.13 26.25 -23.44
N LEU A 705 1.91 27.11 -22.78
CA LEU A 705 2.27 27.00 -21.35
C LEU A 705 1.04 26.97 -20.45
N MET A 706 0.12 27.92 -20.64
CA MET A 706 -1.13 27.97 -19.87
C MET A 706 -2.00 26.73 -20.07
N GLN A 707 -2.08 26.22 -21.30
CA GLN A 707 -2.82 24.99 -21.61
C GLN A 707 -2.24 23.77 -20.89
N LEU A 708 -0.92 23.66 -20.82
CA LEU A 708 -0.26 22.58 -20.11
C LEU A 708 -0.42 22.68 -18.58
N ASP A 709 -0.43 23.89 -18.03
CA ASP A 709 -0.71 24.10 -16.60
C ASP A 709 -2.14 23.69 -16.25
N TYR A 710 -3.12 24.16 -17.03
CA TYR A 710 -4.52 23.79 -16.86
C TYR A 710 -4.70 22.29 -17.01
N ALA A 711 -4.01 21.69 -18.00
CA ALA A 711 -4.07 20.26 -18.21
C ALA A 711 -3.53 19.46 -17.02
N ASN A 712 -2.36 19.86 -16.50
CA ASN A 712 -1.75 19.25 -15.32
C ASN A 712 -2.62 19.43 -14.05
N PHE A 713 -3.31 20.56 -13.91
CA PHE A 713 -4.26 20.79 -12.82
C PHE A 713 -5.48 19.86 -12.92
N MET A 714 -6.12 19.80 -14.07
CA MET A 714 -7.27 18.92 -14.31
C MET A 714 -6.91 17.43 -14.20
N LEU A 715 -5.72 17.04 -14.67
CA LEU A 715 -5.19 15.69 -14.53
C LEU A 715 -5.01 15.32 -13.05
N GLN A 716 -4.45 16.22 -12.23
CA GLN A 716 -4.33 15.98 -10.79
C GLN A 716 -5.68 15.84 -10.09
N GLN A 717 -6.67 16.63 -10.49
CA GLN A 717 -8.02 16.54 -9.92
C GLN A 717 -8.72 15.23 -10.26
N SER A 718 -8.54 14.75 -11.50
CA SER A 718 -9.19 13.53 -12.02
C SER A 718 -8.41 12.24 -11.76
N ALA A 719 -7.14 12.33 -11.35
CA ALA A 719 -6.26 11.18 -11.21
C ALA A 719 -6.82 10.00 -10.39
N PRO A 720 -7.48 10.20 -9.23
CA PRO A 720 -8.00 9.08 -8.45
C PRO A 720 -9.02 8.22 -9.20
N GLU A 721 -9.92 8.85 -9.96
CA GLU A 721 -10.94 8.14 -10.76
C GLU A 721 -10.33 7.53 -12.01
N LEU A 722 -9.40 8.24 -12.68
CA LEU A 722 -8.71 7.71 -13.87
C LEU A 722 -7.90 6.44 -13.55
N ILE A 723 -7.19 6.42 -12.42
CA ILE A 723 -6.41 5.25 -11.99
C ILE A 723 -7.31 4.03 -11.74
N LYS A 724 -8.53 4.24 -11.22
CA LYS A 724 -9.48 3.17 -10.95
C LYS A 724 -9.94 2.46 -12.22
N HIS A 725 -10.06 3.20 -13.32
CA HIS A 725 -10.51 2.71 -14.62
C HIS A 725 -9.36 2.40 -15.59
N ALA A 726 -8.10 2.58 -15.16
CA ALA A 726 -6.95 2.54 -16.05
C ALA A 726 -6.75 1.19 -16.76
N SER A 727 -6.80 0.07 -16.03
CA SER A 727 -6.62 -1.26 -16.64
C SER A 727 -7.73 -1.58 -17.63
N THR A 728 -8.99 -1.36 -17.26
CA THR A 728 -10.16 -1.62 -18.13
C THR A 728 -10.14 -0.75 -19.39
N TYR A 729 -9.73 0.52 -19.25
CA TYR A 729 -9.64 1.44 -20.36
C TYR A 729 -8.51 1.05 -21.33
N GLU A 730 -7.34 0.69 -20.79
CA GLU A 730 -6.19 0.23 -21.57
C GLU A 730 -6.51 -1.07 -22.33
N THR A 731 -7.11 -2.06 -21.66
CA THR A 731 -7.56 -3.31 -22.30
C THR A 731 -8.50 -3.02 -23.47
N LYS A 732 -9.49 -2.13 -23.29
CA LYS A 732 -10.42 -1.76 -24.36
C LYS A 732 -9.69 -1.09 -25.53
N ARG A 733 -8.87 -0.07 -25.27
CA ARG A 733 -8.17 0.66 -26.34
C ARG A 733 -7.15 -0.20 -27.07
N PHE A 734 -6.46 -1.10 -26.37
CA PHE A 734 -5.58 -2.06 -27.01
C PHE A 734 -6.35 -3.09 -27.83
N SER A 735 -7.55 -3.51 -27.41
CA SER A 735 -8.40 -4.39 -28.22
C SER A 735 -8.85 -3.72 -29.53
N GLU A 736 -9.17 -2.43 -29.51
CA GLU A 736 -9.49 -1.65 -30.71
C GLU A 736 -8.26 -1.53 -31.64
N GLU A 737 -7.07 -1.24 -31.10
CA GLU A 737 -5.82 -1.24 -31.88
C GLU A 737 -5.54 -2.61 -32.50
N MET A 738 -5.89 -3.69 -31.79
CA MET A 738 -5.70 -5.06 -32.26
C MET A 738 -6.65 -5.45 -33.39
N GLU A 739 -7.90 -4.98 -33.35
CA GLU A 739 -8.84 -5.14 -34.46
C GLU A 739 -8.36 -4.41 -35.72
N GLU A 740 -7.79 -3.21 -35.57
CA GLU A 740 -7.23 -2.44 -36.69
C GLU A 740 -5.96 -3.08 -37.29
N THR A 741 -5.18 -3.76 -36.47
CA THR A 741 -3.90 -4.40 -36.86
C THR A 741 -4.04 -5.90 -37.17
N ASN A 742 -5.27 -6.42 -37.34
CA ASN A 742 -5.56 -7.84 -37.60
C ASN A 742 -4.98 -8.81 -36.55
N ASN A 743 -4.96 -8.42 -35.26
CA ASN A 743 -4.46 -9.24 -34.16
C ASN A 743 -2.97 -9.67 -34.29
N ASP A 744 -2.13 -8.84 -34.91
CA ASP A 744 -0.69 -9.13 -35.04
C ASP A 744 0.06 -8.95 -33.71
N LEU A 745 0.45 -10.06 -33.08
CA LEU A 745 1.28 -10.13 -31.87
C LEU A 745 2.60 -10.85 -32.12
N THR A 746 3.19 -10.67 -33.31
CA THR A 746 4.41 -11.39 -33.71
C THR A 746 5.60 -11.14 -32.79
N ILE A 747 5.87 -9.90 -32.39
CA ILE A 747 7.03 -9.58 -31.54
C ILE A 747 6.80 -10.09 -30.12
N THR A 748 5.60 -9.89 -29.57
CA THR A 748 5.20 -10.39 -28.25
C THR A 748 5.29 -11.91 -28.19
N THR A 749 4.77 -12.61 -29.20
CA THR A 749 4.82 -14.08 -29.28
C THR A 749 6.26 -14.59 -29.33
N ARG A 750 7.12 -13.97 -30.15
CA ARG A 750 8.54 -14.34 -30.22
C ARG A 750 9.25 -14.13 -28.89
N ALA A 751 9.10 -12.96 -28.27
CA ALA A 751 9.73 -12.64 -27.00
C ALA A 751 9.26 -13.59 -25.88
N TRP A 752 7.97 -13.93 -25.87
CA TRP A 752 7.40 -14.89 -24.93
C TRP A 752 7.98 -16.29 -25.11
N ARG A 753 8.05 -16.80 -26.36
CA ARG A 753 8.65 -18.12 -26.66
C ARG A 753 10.11 -18.20 -26.19
N GLU A 754 10.92 -17.18 -26.48
CA GLU A 754 12.32 -17.12 -26.05
C GLU A 754 12.45 -17.12 -24.52
N ALA A 755 11.63 -16.34 -23.83
CA ALA A 755 11.61 -16.30 -22.36
C ALA A 755 11.16 -17.65 -21.77
N ARG A 756 10.13 -18.26 -22.34
CA ARG A 756 9.61 -19.57 -21.93
C ARG A 756 10.68 -20.64 -22.06
N GLN A 757 11.39 -20.67 -23.19
CA GLN A 757 12.51 -21.61 -23.39
C GLN A 757 13.61 -21.43 -22.34
N LYS A 758 13.96 -20.19 -21.96
CA LYS A 758 14.94 -19.93 -20.90
C LYS A 758 14.46 -20.39 -19.52
N VAL A 759 13.18 -20.18 -19.18
CA VAL A 759 12.61 -20.63 -17.91
C VAL A 759 12.56 -22.16 -17.84
N HIS A 760 12.12 -22.83 -18.91
CA HIS A 760 12.05 -24.28 -18.98
C HIS A 760 13.44 -24.93 -18.95
N THR A 761 14.42 -24.38 -19.68
CA THR A 761 15.81 -24.88 -19.65
C THR A 761 16.47 -24.69 -18.28
N GLU A 762 16.25 -23.57 -17.60
CA GLU A 762 16.77 -23.36 -16.24
C GLU A 762 16.04 -24.23 -15.21
N ALA A 763 14.73 -24.49 -15.39
CA ALA A 763 13.99 -25.44 -14.57
C ALA A 763 14.55 -26.87 -14.72
N ALA A 764 14.77 -27.32 -15.95
CA ALA A 764 15.40 -28.61 -16.25
C ALA A 764 16.83 -28.70 -15.67
N ARG A 765 17.60 -27.60 -15.71
CA ARG A 765 18.95 -27.56 -15.11
C ARG A 765 18.93 -27.70 -13.59
N ARG A 766 17.91 -27.15 -12.92
CA ARG A 766 17.73 -27.22 -11.45
C ARG A 766 17.12 -28.54 -10.99
N ASP A 767 16.47 -29.27 -11.89
CA ASP A 767 15.80 -30.54 -11.59
C ASP A 767 16.39 -31.70 -12.41
N ARG A 768 17.71 -31.91 -12.29
CA ARG A 768 18.41 -33.00 -13.01
C ARG A 768 17.93 -34.40 -12.63
N GLU A 769 17.41 -34.55 -11.42
CA GLU A 769 16.89 -35.81 -10.87
C GLU A 769 15.38 -35.97 -11.10
N ASN A 770 14.74 -35.00 -11.77
CA ASN A 770 13.32 -34.98 -12.11
C ASN A 770 12.39 -35.20 -10.89
N VAL A 771 12.75 -34.57 -9.77
CA VAL A 771 12.09 -34.67 -8.47
C VAL A 771 10.78 -33.87 -8.44
N GLY A 772 10.60 -32.92 -9.36
CA GLY A 772 9.33 -32.22 -9.55
C GLY A 772 8.98 -31.24 -8.42
N LEU A 773 9.99 -30.62 -7.80
CA LEU A 773 9.78 -29.65 -6.71
C LEU A 773 8.92 -28.46 -7.18
N ALA A 774 7.85 -28.15 -6.45
CA ALA A 774 6.91 -27.07 -6.79
C ALA A 774 7.59 -25.71 -7.02
N ARG A 775 8.67 -25.41 -6.29
CA ARG A 775 9.47 -24.18 -6.45
C ARG A 775 10.16 -24.08 -7.82
N ASN A 776 10.53 -25.21 -8.43
CA ASN A 776 11.24 -25.27 -9.69
C ASN A 776 10.30 -25.32 -10.90
N ARG A 777 9.00 -25.50 -10.70
CA ARG A 777 8.01 -25.55 -11.78
C ARG A 777 8.01 -24.21 -12.57
N PRO A 778 8.12 -24.26 -13.92
CA PRO A 778 7.84 -23.11 -14.78
C PRO A 778 6.41 -22.62 -14.56
N THR A 779 6.23 -21.31 -14.37
CA THR A 779 4.91 -20.68 -14.28
C THR A 779 4.84 -19.55 -15.31
N PRO A 780 3.64 -19.22 -15.84
CA PRO A 780 3.48 -18.10 -16.77
C PRO A 780 3.99 -16.78 -16.20
N GLU A 781 3.86 -16.58 -14.89
CA GLU A 781 4.42 -15.42 -14.19
C GLU A 781 5.96 -15.36 -14.26
N LYS A 782 6.65 -16.49 -14.09
CA LYS A 782 8.11 -16.55 -14.24
C LYS A 782 8.53 -16.29 -15.69
N THR A 783 7.75 -16.79 -16.65
CA THR A 783 7.96 -16.52 -18.09
C THR A 783 7.81 -15.04 -18.39
N TYR A 784 6.76 -14.39 -17.88
CA TYR A 784 6.55 -12.95 -18.02
C TYR A 784 7.70 -12.14 -17.42
N ILE A 785 8.11 -12.45 -16.18
CA ILE A 785 9.22 -11.74 -15.52
C ILE A 785 10.53 -11.92 -16.30
N GLN A 786 10.79 -13.13 -16.81
CA GLN A 786 11.94 -13.41 -17.65
C GLN A 786 11.92 -12.57 -18.94
N MET A 787 10.76 -12.52 -19.61
CA MET A 787 10.55 -11.73 -20.82
C MET A 787 10.79 -10.24 -20.55
N LEU A 788 10.18 -9.69 -19.50
CA LEU A 788 10.32 -8.28 -19.12
C LEU A 788 11.78 -7.90 -18.87
N VAL A 789 12.51 -8.73 -18.11
CA VAL A 789 13.93 -8.49 -17.83
C VAL A 789 14.77 -8.61 -19.10
N ASP A 790 14.49 -9.57 -19.98
CA ASP A 790 15.22 -9.73 -21.23
C ASP A 790 15.04 -8.51 -22.15
N ILE A 791 13.82 -7.97 -22.26
CA ILE A 791 13.51 -6.78 -23.06
C ILE A 791 14.19 -5.53 -22.50
N CYS A 792 14.12 -5.31 -21.19
CA CYS A 792 14.70 -4.13 -20.54
C CYS A 792 16.23 -4.17 -20.46
N THR A 793 16.85 -5.32 -20.71
CA THR A 793 18.31 -5.51 -20.68
C THR A 793 18.88 -5.94 -22.04
N SER A 794 18.08 -5.86 -23.11
CA SER A 794 18.53 -6.10 -24.48
C SER A 794 19.36 -4.94 -25.02
N ALA A 795 19.89 -5.09 -26.24
CA ALA A 795 20.58 -4.01 -26.93
C ALA A 795 19.66 -2.78 -27.11
N PRO A 796 20.18 -1.54 -26.99
CA PRO A 796 19.43 -0.34 -27.35
C PRO A 796 18.89 -0.43 -28.78
N GLY A 797 17.63 -0.03 -29.01
CA GLY A 797 16.99 -0.12 -30.32
C GLY A 797 16.45 -1.50 -30.71
N SER A 798 16.53 -2.50 -29.83
CA SER A 798 15.88 -3.80 -30.05
C SER A 798 14.36 -3.64 -30.15
N PRO A 799 13.66 -4.47 -30.94
CA PRO A 799 12.20 -4.39 -31.07
C PRO A 799 11.53 -4.53 -29.69
N VAL A 800 10.52 -3.70 -29.45
CA VAL A 800 9.72 -3.71 -28.23
C VAL A 800 8.40 -4.44 -28.54
N PRO A 801 7.93 -5.35 -27.66
CA PRO A 801 6.65 -6.02 -27.86
C PRO A 801 5.49 -5.03 -28.00
N GLU A 802 4.46 -5.45 -28.74
CA GLU A 802 3.28 -4.64 -29.03
C GLU A 802 2.54 -4.21 -27.76
N THR A 803 2.48 -5.07 -26.74
CA THR A 803 1.87 -4.77 -25.44
C THR A 803 2.62 -3.70 -24.63
N LEU A 804 3.93 -3.53 -24.87
CA LEU A 804 4.80 -2.62 -24.13
C LEU A 804 5.19 -1.36 -24.94
N LYS A 805 4.49 -1.09 -26.05
CA LYS A 805 4.77 0.07 -26.93
C LYS A 805 4.73 1.40 -26.19
N LEU A 806 3.76 1.61 -25.29
CA LEU A 806 3.64 2.84 -24.49
C LEU A 806 4.83 3.02 -23.53
N ASP A 807 5.52 1.94 -23.17
CA ASP A 807 6.69 1.94 -22.27
C ASP A 807 8.03 2.03 -23.00
N MET A 808 8.05 2.21 -24.33
CA MET A 808 9.27 2.20 -25.14
C MET A 808 10.36 3.15 -24.61
N ALA A 809 10.00 4.39 -24.23
CA ALA A 809 10.97 5.36 -23.70
C ALA A 809 11.59 4.91 -22.36
N ARG A 810 10.79 4.30 -21.48
CA ARG A 810 11.26 3.72 -20.21
C ARG A 810 12.15 2.52 -20.43
N ILE A 811 11.77 1.64 -21.36
CA ILE A 811 12.57 0.46 -21.75
C ILE A 811 13.92 0.90 -22.30
N GLU A 812 13.96 1.89 -23.19
CA GLU A 812 15.22 2.42 -23.73
C GLU A 812 16.11 3.06 -22.65
N THR A 813 15.51 3.76 -21.70
CA THR A 813 16.23 4.31 -20.55
C THR A 813 16.83 3.18 -19.70
N ALA A 814 16.05 2.13 -19.40
CA ALA A 814 16.52 0.96 -18.66
C ALA A 814 17.63 0.19 -19.40
N ARG A 815 17.54 0.05 -20.74
CA ARG A 815 18.57 -0.57 -21.59
C ARG A 815 19.88 0.20 -21.50
N LYS A 816 19.83 1.53 -21.68
CA LYS A 816 20.98 2.43 -21.59
C LYS A 816 21.62 2.39 -20.21
N ASP A 817 20.82 2.48 -19.16
CA ASP A 817 21.32 2.45 -17.77
C ASP A 817 21.94 1.10 -17.41
N THR A 818 21.29 -0.01 -17.81
CA THR A 818 21.84 -1.36 -17.61
C THR A 818 23.19 -1.51 -18.31
N LEU A 819 23.31 -1.06 -19.56
CA LEU A 819 24.56 -1.10 -20.31
C LEU A 819 25.64 -0.22 -19.66
N ARG A 820 25.30 0.99 -19.22
CA ARG A 820 26.22 1.90 -18.51
C ARG A 820 26.71 1.30 -17.18
N ILE A 821 25.82 0.70 -16.41
CA ILE A 821 26.15 0.02 -15.14
C ILE A 821 27.11 -1.14 -15.41
N VAL A 822 26.78 -2.03 -16.34
CA VAL A 822 27.64 -3.20 -16.66
C VAL A 822 29.00 -2.75 -17.19
N THR A 823 29.04 -1.75 -18.07
CA THR A 823 30.29 -1.19 -18.63
C THR A 823 31.15 -0.57 -17.52
N THR A 824 30.56 0.28 -16.67
CA THR A 824 31.29 0.92 -15.57
C THR A 824 31.79 -0.12 -14.56
N SER A 825 30.95 -1.09 -14.19
CA SER A 825 31.35 -2.16 -13.29
C SER A 825 32.46 -3.04 -13.86
N ALA A 826 32.43 -3.35 -15.17
CA ALA A 826 33.51 -4.09 -15.83
C ALA A 826 34.84 -3.32 -15.79
N ILE A 827 34.81 -2.00 -16.09
CA ILE A 827 36.00 -1.13 -16.03
C ILE A 827 36.56 -1.09 -14.61
N LEU A 828 35.72 -0.85 -13.61
CA LEU A 828 36.16 -0.76 -12.21
C LEU A 828 36.70 -2.10 -11.70
N LEU A 829 36.04 -3.21 -12.00
CA LEU A 829 36.46 -4.54 -11.55
C LEU A 829 37.83 -4.92 -12.12
N GLN A 830 38.02 -4.69 -13.42
CA GLN A 830 39.29 -4.99 -14.11
C GLN A 830 40.39 -3.99 -13.70
N ALA A 831 40.08 -2.70 -13.53
CA ALA A 831 41.02 -1.71 -13.02
C ALA A 831 41.49 -2.02 -11.59
N LYS A 832 40.57 -2.42 -10.70
CA LYS A 832 40.90 -2.85 -9.33
C LYS A 832 41.86 -4.04 -9.34
N ASN A 833 41.65 -4.99 -10.24
CA ASN A 833 42.52 -6.16 -10.40
C ASN A 833 43.92 -5.76 -10.88
N ILE A 834 44.02 -4.94 -11.93
CA ILE A 834 45.31 -4.41 -12.44
C ILE A 834 46.07 -3.66 -11.34
N LEU A 835 45.36 -2.89 -10.51
CA LEU A 835 45.93 -2.11 -9.42
C LEU A 835 46.17 -2.93 -8.13
N LYS A 836 45.94 -4.25 -8.16
CA LYS A 836 46.06 -5.19 -7.03
C LYS A 836 45.35 -4.70 -5.76
N ARG A 837 44.15 -4.14 -5.93
CA ARG A 837 43.32 -3.62 -4.82
C ARG A 837 42.26 -4.63 -4.42
N ASP A 838 41.74 -4.45 -3.21
CA ASP A 838 40.62 -5.25 -2.74
C ASP A 838 39.40 -5.02 -3.63
N VAL A 839 38.93 -6.08 -4.28
CA VAL A 839 37.74 -6.09 -5.14
C VAL A 839 36.49 -5.69 -4.37
N ARG A 840 36.45 -5.94 -3.05
CA ARG A 840 35.33 -5.58 -2.16
C ARG A 840 35.30 -4.10 -1.78
N SER A 841 36.39 -3.37 -2.02
CA SER A 841 36.43 -1.92 -1.78
C SER A 841 35.48 -1.19 -2.75
N GLN A 842 34.59 -0.36 -2.21
CA GLN A 842 33.59 0.37 -3.00
C GLN A 842 34.19 1.65 -3.58
N TRP A 843 34.21 1.79 -4.91
CA TRP A 843 34.78 2.95 -5.60
C TRP A 843 33.66 3.88 -6.06
N LYS A 844 32.85 4.40 -5.12
CA LYS A 844 31.62 5.15 -5.43
C LYS A 844 31.88 6.43 -6.22
N THR A 845 32.95 7.16 -5.87
CA THR A 845 33.29 8.42 -6.53
C THR A 845 33.76 8.19 -7.95
N GLU A 846 34.64 7.21 -8.15
CA GLU A 846 35.13 6.82 -9.47
C GLU A 846 34.00 6.24 -10.32
N ALA A 847 33.12 5.40 -9.75
CA ALA A 847 31.94 4.89 -10.43
C ALA A 847 31.01 6.02 -10.90
N SER A 848 30.76 7.02 -10.05
CA SER A 848 29.91 8.16 -10.39
C SER A 848 30.52 9.00 -11.51
N ARG A 849 31.84 9.22 -11.49
CA ARG A 849 32.55 9.94 -12.55
C ARG A 849 32.53 9.19 -13.87
N VAL A 850 32.88 7.90 -13.88
CA VAL A 850 32.88 7.06 -15.09
C VAL A 850 31.46 6.95 -15.67
N TYR A 851 30.44 6.78 -14.82
CA TYR A 851 29.05 6.77 -15.25
C TYR A 851 28.63 8.09 -15.91
N SER A 852 28.98 9.23 -15.30
CA SER A 852 28.65 10.56 -15.84
C SER A 852 29.36 10.83 -17.17
N VAL A 853 30.61 10.37 -17.34
CA VAL A 853 31.31 10.44 -18.63
C VAL A 853 30.57 9.63 -19.69
N LEU A 854 30.13 8.40 -19.38
CA LEU A 854 29.34 7.56 -20.29
C LEU A 854 27.93 8.13 -20.58
N GLU A 855 27.41 8.98 -19.71
CA GLU A 855 26.12 9.64 -19.90
C GLU A 855 26.22 10.82 -20.85
N ASN A 856 27.30 11.62 -20.73
CA ASN A 856 27.44 12.90 -21.44
C ASN A 856 28.26 12.82 -22.74
N SER A 857 29.06 11.76 -22.92
CA SER A 857 29.93 11.64 -24.10
C SER A 857 29.13 11.21 -25.33
N LYS A 858 29.23 11.96 -26.42
CA LYS A 858 28.61 11.64 -27.72
C LYS A 858 29.51 10.77 -28.59
N GLU A 859 30.83 10.84 -28.39
CA GLU A 859 31.84 10.08 -29.14
C GLU A 859 32.57 9.06 -28.27
N SER A 860 32.93 7.92 -28.86
CA SER A 860 33.65 6.85 -28.15
C SER A 860 35.05 7.27 -27.71
N GLU A 861 35.74 8.13 -28.47
CA GLU A 861 37.09 8.60 -28.13
C GLU A 861 37.08 9.59 -26.97
N GLN A 862 36.08 10.48 -26.92
CA GLN A 862 35.89 11.42 -25.81
C GLN A 862 35.60 10.68 -24.50
N ALA A 863 34.77 9.62 -24.58
CA ALA A 863 34.47 8.78 -23.44
C ALA A 863 35.71 8.02 -22.93
N GLU A 864 36.54 7.47 -23.83
CA GLU A 864 37.78 6.77 -23.47
C GLU A 864 38.73 7.69 -22.70
N GLN A 865 38.94 8.91 -23.21
CA GLN A 865 39.80 9.92 -22.59
C GLN A 865 39.25 10.38 -21.25
N GLY A 866 37.95 10.67 -21.17
CA GLY A 866 37.29 11.11 -19.93
C GLY A 866 37.31 10.05 -18.83
N ILE A 867 37.09 8.76 -19.17
CA ILE A 867 37.15 7.64 -18.22
C ILE A 867 38.58 7.43 -17.73
N THR A 868 39.55 7.46 -18.64
CA THR A 868 40.97 7.33 -18.29
C THR A 868 41.38 8.46 -17.34
N ALA A 869 41.00 9.72 -17.63
CA ALA A 869 41.24 10.86 -16.75
C ALA A 869 40.53 10.73 -15.39
N ALA A 870 39.30 10.20 -15.36
CA ALA A 870 38.57 9.97 -14.10
C ALA A 870 39.29 8.95 -13.19
N LEU A 871 39.85 7.89 -13.77
CA LEU A 871 40.63 6.88 -13.05
C LEU A 871 42.01 7.40 -12.63
N GLU A 872 42.68 8.19 -13.47
CA GLU A 872 44.00 8.78 -13.21
C GLU A 872 43.95 9.92 -12.17
N SER A 873 42.92 10.77 -12.20
CA SER A 873 42.76 11.90 -11.27
C SER A 873 42.66 11.48 -9.81
N SER A 874 42.24 10.23 -9.58
CA SER A 874 42.02 9.71 -8.23
C SER A 874 43.30 9.11 -7.64
N ARG A 875 44.28 8.71 -8.47
CA ARG A 875 45.47 7.93 -8.02
C ARG A 875 46.70 8.16 -8.92
N SER A 876 47.85 8.46 -8.30
CA SER A 876 49.13 8.40 -9.01
C SER A 876 49.49 6.95 -9.34
N MET A 877 49.88 6.71 -10.58
CA MET A 877 50.18 5.37 -11.08
C MET A 877 51.29 5.41 -12.15
N PRO A 878 52.16 4.38 -12.25
CA PRO A 878 53.24 4.31 -13.23
C PRO A 878 52.73 4.33 -14.67
N MET A 879 53.54 4.87 -15.60
CA MET A 879 53.17 5.03 -17.01
C MET A 879 52.77 3.70 -17.69
N ALA A 880 53.48 2.60 -17.36
CA ALA A 880 53.14 1.27 -17.86
C ALA A 880 51.72 0.83 -17.45
N THR A 881 51.32 1.11 -16.20
CA THR A 881 49.97 0.81 -15.70
C THR A 881 48.93 1.72 -16.34
N LYS A 882 49.26 2.99 -16.62
CA LYS A 882 48.35 3.93 -17.30
C LYS A 882 48.01 3.46 -18.71
N ASN A 883 49.01 3.01 -19.46
CA ASN A 883 48.81 2.47 -20.80
C ASN A 883 47.95 1.19 -20.78
N HIS A 884 48.13 0.32 -19.77
CA HIS A 884 47.27 -0.86 -19.60
C HIS A 884 45.82 -0.51 -19.28
N ILE A 885 45.58 0.49 -18.41
CA ILE A 885 44.21 0.95 -18.10
C ILE A 885 43.57 1.59 -19.33
N ARG A 886 44.30 2.41 -20.09
CA ARG A 886 43.78 3.01 -21.33
C ARG A 886 43.37 1.94 -22.35
N GLU A 887 44.24 0.96 -22.60
CA GLU A 887 43.94 -0.16 -23.51
C GLU A 887 42.75 -1.01 -23.03
N LEU A 888 42.64 -1.23 -21.72
CA LEU A 888 41.49 -1.90 -21.11
C LEU A 888 40.19 -1.12 -21.35
N VAL A 889 40.18 0.18 -21.06
CA VAL A 889 39.01 1.06 -21.25
C VAL A 889 38.60 1.04 -22.72
N LYS A 890 39.56 1.22 -23.64
CA LYS A 890 39.32 1.14 -25.08
C LYS A 890 38.65 -0.18 -25.49
N ARG A 891 39.19 -1.32 -25.04
CA ARG A 891 38.62 -2.64 -25.33
C ARG A 891 37.18 -2.79 -24.83
N ILE A 892 36.91 -2.37 -23.60
CA ILE A 892 35.57 -2.45 -23.00
C ILE A 892 34.60 -1.50 -23.73
N MET A 893 35.04 -0.31 -24.11
CA MET A 893 34.23 0.65 -24.86
C MET A 893 33.88 0.14 -26.26
N VAL A 894 34.82 -0.48 -26.96
CA VAL A 894 34.56 -1.15 -28.26
C VAL A 894 33.56 -2.29 -28.08
N ALA A 895 33.66 -3.07 -27.00
CA ALA A 895 32.70 -4.13 -26.71
C ALA A 895 31.30 -3.59 -26.36
N ALA A 896 31.21 -2.46 -25.65
CA ALA A 896 29.96 -1.80 -25.31
C ALA A 896 29.29 -1.16 -26.53
N SER A 897 30.06 -0.54 -27.44
CA SER A 897 29.54 0.07 -28.67
C SER A 897 29.10 -0.97 -29.69
N ALA A 898 29.76 -2.13 -29.77
CA ALA A 898 29.36 -3.24 -30.63
C ALA A 898 27.96 -3.79 -30.28
N LEU A 899 27.57 -3.76 -29.00
CA LEU A 899 26.21 -4.12 -28.56
C LEU A 899 25.15 -3.12 -29.04
N SER A 900 25.53 -1.85 -29.22
CA SER A 900 24.62 -0.80 -29.67
C SER A 900 24.46 -0.73 -31.20
N SER A 901 25.40 -1.29 -31.96
CA SER A 901 25.44 -1.18 -33.44
C SER A 901 25.08 -2.46 -34.19
N THR A 902 25.13 -3.62 -33.54
CA THR A 902 24.76 -4.91 -34.14
C THR A 902 23.88 -5.68 -33.16
N GLU A 903 22.96 -6.52 -33.67
CA GLU A 903 22.16 -7.50 -32.90
C GLU A 903 23.05 -8.59 -32.26
N GLY A 904 24.19 -8.22 -31.68
CA GLY A 904 25.22 -9.12 -31.19
C GLY A 904 25.15 -9.30 -29.68
N GLU A 905 25.38 -10.51 -29.21
CA GLU A 905 25.64 -10.77 -27.79
C GLU A 905 26.90 -10.03 -27.29
N LEU A 906 26.91 -9.65 -26.01
CA LEU A 906 28.10 -9.16 -25.32
C LEU A 906 29.24 -10.19 -25.42
N ARG A 907 30.31 -9.84 -26.17
CA ARG A 907 31.47 -10.72 -26.40
C ARG A 907 32.52 -10.65 -25.29
N GLU A 908 32.60 -9.53 -24.57
CA GLU A 908 33.56 -9.37 -23.46
C GLU A 908 33.09 -10.20 -22.25
N PRO A 909 33.94 -11.09 -21.70
CA PRO A 909 33.52 -12.11 -20.74
C PRO A 909 33.09 -11.54 -19.39
N VAL A 910 33.70 -10.44 -18.93
CA VAL A 910 33.37 -9.80 -17.66
C VAL A 910 32.02 -9.09 -17.76
N MET A 911 31.75 -8.38 -18.84
CA MET A 911 30.47 -7.74 -19.14
C MET A 911 29.37 -8.79 -19.30
N LYS A 912 29.62 -9.89 -20.03
CA LYS A 912 28.65 -11.00 -20.18
C LYS A 912 28.29 -11.62 -18.83
N LEU A 913 29.29 -11.85 -17.97
CA LEU A 913 29.08 -12.37 -16.63
C LEU A 913 28.29 -11.38 -15.74
N LEU A 914 28.65 -10.10 -15.75
CA LEU A 914 27.97 -9.05 -14.98
C LEU A 914 26.53 -8.85 -15.44
N MET A 915 26.27 -8.85 -16.75
CA MET A 915 24.93 -8.79 -17.31
C MET A 915 24.08 -9.99 -16.89
N THR A 916 24.64 -11.21 -16.96
CA THR A 916 23.93 -12.43 -16.53
C THR A 916 23.58 -12.38 -15.05
N ARG A 917 24.52 -11.91 -14.21
CA ARG A 917 24.31 -11.71 -12.78
C ARG A 917 23.25 -10.65 -12.48
N LEU A 918 23.27 -9.54 -13.22
CA LEU A 918 22.29 -8.46 -13.10
C LEU A 918 20.89 -8.95 -13.47
N ARG A 919 20.74 -9.62 -14.62
CA ARG A 919 19.46 -10.23 -15.04
C ARG A 919 18.93 -11.20 -13.98
N GLY A 920 19.78 -12.11 -13.48
CA GLY A 920 19.40 -13.04 -12.40
C GLY A 920 18.94 -12.34 -11.12
N TYR A 921 19.59 -11.23 -10.76
CA TYR A 921 19.18 -10.40 -9.62
C TYR A 921 17.82 -9.73 -9.85
N LEU A 922 17.63 -9.13 -11.03
CA LEU A 922 16.36 -8.48 -11.41
C LEU A 922 15.21 -9.48 -11.38
N ILE A 923 15.37 -10.67 -11.98
CA ILE A 923 14.37 -11.74 -11.98
C ILE A 923 14.04 -12.16 -10.55
N HIS A 924 15.05 -12.39 -9.70
CA HIS A 924 14.83 -12.81 -8.31
C HIS A 924 14.09 -11.74 -7.49
N ARG A 925 14.35 -10.46 -7.75
CA ARG A 925 13.68 -9.36 -7.05
C ARG A 925 12.27 -9.12 -7.53
N LEU A 926 12.03 -9.17 -8.84
CA LEU A 926 10.70 -9.01 -9.42
C LEU A 926 9.76 -10.18 -9.10
N ALA A 927 10.31 -11.37 -8.84
CA ALA A 927 9.54 -12.54 -8.41
C ALA A 927 9.09 -12.51 -6.93
N LYS A 928 9.50 -11.51 -6.14
CA LYS A 928 9.01 -11.32 -4.76
C LYS A 928 7.85 -10.34 -4.77
N GLU A 929 6.73 -10.73 -4.13
CA GLU A 929 5.46 -9.97 -4.12
C GLU A 929 5.54 -8.56 -3.50
N SER A 930 6.64 -8.21 -2.82
CA SER A 930 6.89 -6.83 -2.37
C SER A 930 8.25 -6.33 -2.85
N PRO A 931 8.31 -5.45 -3.86
CA PRO A 931 9.57 -4.81 -4.27
C PRO A 931 10.00 -3.69 -3.31
N ARG A 932 9.28 -3.45 -2.20
CA ARG A 932 9.68 -2.45 -1.20
C ARG A 932 10.99 -2.87 -0.52
N ASN A 933 11.86 -1.88 -0.32
CA ASN A 933 13.19 -1.96 0.28
C ASN A 933 13.24 -2.83 1.56
N ASP A 934 13.38 -4.14 1.40
CA ASP A 934 13.96 -4.99 2.44
C ASP A 934 15.43 -4.58 2.57
N GLY A 935 15.90 -4.23 3.76
CA GLY A 935 17.30 -3.86 4.01
C GLY A 935 18.33 -4.91 3.54
N ASN A 936 17.92 -6.17 3.38
CA ASN A 936 18.71 -7.26 2.76
C ASN A 936 18.83 -7.17 1.22
N GLY A 937 18.22 -6.15 0.59
CA GLY A 937 18.41 -5.65 -0.77
C GLY A 937 19.87 -5.58 -1.22
N ASN A 938 20.63 -4.91 -0.35
CA ASN A 938 21.91 -4.31 -0.66
C ASN A 938 23.06 -5.31 -0.58
N GLU A 939 22.95 -6.33 0.27
CA GLU A 939 23.97 -7.37 0.43
C GLU A 939 24.09 -8.27 -0.80
N GLY A 940 22.96 -8.55 -1.48
CA GLY A 940 22.94 -9.39 -2.68
C GLY A 940 23.68 -8.76 -3.87
N ILE A 941 23.54 -7.46 -4.11
CA ILE A 941 24.20 -6.76 -5.24
C ILE A 941 25.70 -6.62 -4.99
N ALA A 942 26.11 -6.37 -3.74
CA ALA A 942 27.52 -6.29 -3.38
C ALA A 942 28.27 -7.59 -3.67
N GLY A 943 27.62 -8.75 -3.49
CA GLY A 943 28.16 -10.07 -3.87
C GLY A 943 28.24 -10.34 -5.38
N LEU A 944 27.55 -9.56 -6.22
CA LEU A 944 27.51 -9.77 -7.68
C LEU A 944 28.60 -8.99 -8.44
N GLY A 945 29.34 -8.12 -7.75
CA GLY A 945 30.43 -7.32 -8.33
C GLY A 945 30.00 -5.91 -8.79
N MET A 946 28.85 -5.43 -8.33
CA MET A 946 28.33 -4.08 -8.64
C MET A 946 27.92 -3.29 -7.38
N PRO A 947 28.72 -3.27 -6.29
CA PRO A 947 28.32 -2.64 -5.03
C PRO A 947 28.10 -1.11 -5.14
N GLU A 948 28.67 -0.46 -6.15
CA GLU A 948 28.54 0.99 -6.35
C GLU A 948 27.16 1.42 -6.90
N PHE A 949 26.40 0.50 -7.50
CA PHE A 949 25.17 0.81 -8.24
C PHE A 949 23.88 0.35 -7.56
N VAL A 950 23.94 0.01 -6.27
CA VAL A 950 22.78 -0.48 -5.50
C VAL A 950 21.55 0.40 -5.65
N ALA A 951 21.69 1.72 -5.51
CA ALA A 951 20.57 2.66 -5.61
C ALA A 951 19.97 2.73 -7.03
N LYS A 952 20.82 2.78 -8.06
CA LYS A 952 20.37 2.81 -9.47
C LYS A 952 19.67 1.50 -9.87
N ILE A 953 20.24 0.35 -9.48
CA ILE A 953 19.63 -0.96 -9.73
C ILE A 953 18.30 -1.08 -8.98
N GLY A 954 18.21 -0.57 -7.75
CA GLY A 954 16.95 -0.49 -6.99
C GLY A 954 15.88 0.33 -7.73
N GLY A 955 16.26 1.48 -8.30
CA GLY A 955 15.36 2.29 -9.14
C GLY A 955 14.88 1.53 -10.39
N ILE A 956 15.77 0.79 -11.07
CA ILE A 956 15.39 -0.06 -12.21
C ILE A 956 14.38 -1.14 -11.79
N VAL A 957 14.59 -1.82 -10.65
CA VAL A 957 13.65 -2.83 -10.13
C VAL A 957 12.28 -2.21 -9.83
N GLU A 958 12.24 -1.02 -9.24
CA GLU A 958 10.98 -0.34 -8.93
C GLU A 958 10.21 0.04 -10.21
N VAL A 959 10.90 0.59 -11.20
CA VAL A 959 10.30 0.97 -12.49
C VAL A 959 9.77 -0.26 -13.22
N LEU A 960 10.58 -1.33 -13.35
CA LEU A 960 10.17 -2.58 -13.98
C LEU A 960 9.00 -3.24 -13.23
N GLY A 961 8.98 -3.17 -11.90
CA GLY A 961 7.89 -3.72 -11.09
C GLY A 961 6.57 -2.97 -11.29
N LYS A 962 6.59 -1.64 -11.37
CA LYS A 962 5.39 -0.83 -11.66
C LYS A 962 4.89 -1.05 -13.08
N MET A 963 5.78 -0.96 -14.06
CA MET A 963 5.49 -1.21 -15.48
C MET A 963 4.90 -2.61 -15.67
N GLY A 964 5.56 -3.63 -15.14
CA GLY A 964 5.10 -5.02 -15.29
C GLY A 964 3.80 -5.33 -14.56
N ARG A 965 3.41 -4.54 -13.55
CA ARG A 965 2.09 -4.67 -12.92
C ARG A 965 0.99 -4.10 -13.81
N VAL A 966 1.17 -2.87 -14.29
CA VAL A 966 0.19 -2.20 -15.16
C VAL A 966 -0.02 -2.98 -16.46
N ASP A 967 1.07 -3.44 -17.08
CA ASP A 967 1.03 -4.25 -18.29
C ASP A 967 0.34 -5.61 -18.07
N LYS A 968 0.58 -6.30 -16.94
CA LYS A 968 -0.15 -7.54 -16.62
C LYS A 968 -1.64 -7.29 -16.37
N ASP A 969 -1.97 -6.23 -15.62
CA ASP A 969 -3.35 -5.89 -15.28
C ASP A 969 -4.15 -5.48 -16.53
N ALA A 970 -3.51 -4.86 -17.53
CA ALA A 970 -4.14 -4.43 -18.78
C ALA A 970 -4.10 -5.49 -19.89
N HIS A 971 -2.97 -6.20 -20.06
CA HIS A 971 -2.72 -7.08 -21.21
C HIS A 971 -2.68 -8.59 -20.88
N GLY A 972 -3.04 -8.98 -19.65
CA GLY A 972 -2.99 -10.38 -19.20
C GLY A 972 -3.70 -11.39 -20.11
N LEU A 973 -4.84 -10.99 -20.69
CA LEU A 973 -5.62 -11.85 -21.60
C LEU A 973 -4.82 -12.28 -22.84
N TRP A 974 -4.05 -11.37 -23.43
CA TRP A 974 -3.22 -11.69 -24.61
C TRP A 974 -2.04 -12.60 -24.23
N TYR A 975 -1.45 -12.41 -23.04
CA TYR A 975 -0.41 -13.31 -22.57
C TYR A 975 -0.92 -14.73 -22.30
N GLU A 976 -2.16 -14.91 -21.85
CA GLU A 976 -2.79 -16.23 -21.73
C GLU A 976 -3.01 -16.90 -23.09
N VAL A 977 -3.44 -16.13 -24.10
CA VAL A 977 -3.56 -16.63 -25.49
C VAL A 977 -2.19 -17.05 -26.04
N VAL A 978 -1.14 -16.25 -25.81
CA VAL A 978 0.22 -16.57 -26.25
C VAL A 978 0.78 -17.79 -25.51
N GLU A 979 0.54 -17.92 -24.20
CA GLU A 979 0.99 -19.10 -23.43
C GLU A 979 0.26 -20.38 -23.87
N THR A 980 -1.04 -20.33 -24.12
CA THR A 980 -1.81 -21.49 -24.61
C THR A 980 -1.36 -21.93 -26.00
N ALA A 981 -1.14 -20.98 -26.92
CA ALA A 981 -0.57 -21.27 -28.23
C ALA A 981 0.83 -21.89 -28.11
N ALA A 982 1.72 -21.29 -27.30
CA ALA A 982 3.06 -21.82 -27.09
C ALA A 982 3.06 -23.19 -26.39
N ALA A 983 2.08 -23.48 -25.52
CA ALA A 983 1.94 -24.79 -24.89
C ALA A 983 1.53 -25.87 -25.89
N SER A 984 0.60 -25.57 -26.79
CA SER A 984 0.15 -26.51 -27.83
C SER A 984 1.27 -26.91 -28.82
N GLU A 985 2.20 -26.00 -29.12
CA GLU A 985 3.35 -26.27 -30.00
C GLU A 985 4.38 -27.25 -29.40
N VAL A 986 4.35 -27.51 -28.09
CA VAL A 986 5.30 -28.40 -27.39
C VAL A 986 4.73 -29.82 -27.21
N GLU A 987 3.41 -29.99 -27.35
CA GLU A 987 2.73 -31.30 -27.28
C GLU A 987 2.71 -32.03 -28.64
N VAL A 988 3.13 -31.38 -29.72
CA VAL A 988 3.33 -31.93 -31.07
C VAL A 988 4.81 -32.17 -31.32
#